data_AF-A0A2A9NT60-F1
#
_entry.id   AF-A0A2A9NT60-F1
#
_cell.length_a   1.000
_cell.length_b   1.000
_cell.length_c   1.000
_cell.angle_alpha   90.00
_cell.angle_beta   90.00
_cell.angle_gamma   90.00
#
_symmetry.space_group_name_H-M   'P 1'
#
loop_
_entity.id
_entity.type
_entity.pdbx_description
1 polymer ?
#
loop_
_entity_poly.entity_id
_entity_poly.type
_entity_poly.pdbx_seq_one_letter_code
_entity_poly.pdbx_strand_id
1 'polypeptide(L)'
;MAQTRRMTLELRSDVPQQTLSQPRSGFSLTIHPGDDLDSDNSSLTFFTHDVKKLQQFNQECKRLKEVFDSPEKAKKSQLTIEFQWLAPYMNELTSLAHLLSDIPADLRLVTQPLVARLSPSSAGFPGDDVSDVRVIRDHWISTKARELARKHTYSLRIRIGTFNVNGKNPSQDLCTWIRGTPADSLPDECRTLDEDHDRTIYERTSPQLIVPHSDQSESPTPSFSTTLTVNESLSDDPEAGPDLLVLGFQELDLSTEALIYSGGVIKEEAWCTAVVAALGEIGPQYEKLVSRQLVGMLIVIFVRKSLKTCFTDARTCAAGSGIMGVMGNKGGTAIRLTFTPKADNQGVRTPNSIVLTFVNSHLAAFDEMVDRRHLDYNELCKRLMFDFQVEQSEDLEEVVEPPVPWLSLFNTDALFWLGDLNYRIDLADSDIRDILASDDWDNKFEVLQTYDQLRKARVTGKAFKEFREARLRFPPTYRFTPGFQSDGHQYNIKRKPAWTDRILSYPGPLVIVRQLSYMSCPQITMSDHKPVAADFEATFPVWDRQEHETIVHKLMREARRIEEALGRTMLRVLTPSVDFGKVHYMRLSIRTIKLQNTGKVPTVYRFVPVHGEASIHPPWLRIEPMTGMLLPDEIGEVTFTALIDNSTAPKLNTAHNDLRSTVILHSLLGKDHFITISGEYQYTCFATTLTRLTRLKGPVRNIETPDDFLPNSHSINAPREVMRLVNWMMAGSARVEKLFLAPADDVYFHTIRECLDTGEEFPYPPNSEDDRVHLAFGVTLLRFLDSLTTPVVPPLLFSRCLQPTSRDEAFELLDSFPPSSVNVLISITAFLHYICRASSDPRTRANRLASVFAPVLMREERILTEQPVSLVGKRQFVLYFIE
;
A
#
# COMPACT_ATOMS: atom_id res chain seq x y z
N MET A 1 -37.59 -40.21 35.44
CA MET A 1 -37.96 -41.50 36.07
C MET A 1 -38.72 -42.32 35.05
N ALA A 2 -38.35 -43.59 34.85
CA ALA A 2 -39.01 -44.47 33.90
C ALA A 2 -40.32 -45.00 34.53
N GLN A 3 -41.45 -44.71 33.90
CA GLN A 3 -42.69 -45.44 34.14
C GLN A 3 -43.05 -46.24 32.89
N THR A 4 -42.93 -47.55 33.02
CA THR A 4 -43.56 -48.54 32.14
C THR A 4 -45.06 -48.44 32.34
N ARG A 5 -45.82 -48.07 31.28
CA ARG A 5 -47.27 -48.28 31.27
C ARG A 5 -47.73 -49.05 30.03
N ARG A 6 -48.40 -50.15 30.36
CA ARG A 6 -49.10 -51.19 29.60
C ARG A 6 -49.80 -50.74 28.31
N MET A 7 -49.85 -51.72 27.39
CA MET A 7 -50.78 -51.81 26.27
C MET A 7 -52.23 -51.57 26.72
N THR A 8 -52.89 -50.63 26.08
CA THR A 8 -54.35 -50.55 26.03
C THR A 8 -54.76 -51.04 24.64
N LEU A 9 -55.52 -52.13 24.61
CA LEU A 9 -56.14 -52.68 23.42
C LEU A 9 -57.40 -51.85 23.15
N GLU A 10 -57.42 -51.04 22.09
CA GLU A 10 -58.66 -50.45 21.56
C GLU A 10 -59.06 -51.20 20.28
N LEU A 11 -60.15 -51.94 20.40
CA LEU A 11 -60.90 -52.53 19.30
C LEU A 11 -61.87 -51.47 18.76
N ARG A 12 -61.55 -50.85 17.61
CA ARG A 12 -62.56 -50.31 16.70
C ARG A 12 -62.18 -50.61 15.25
N SER A 13 -63.20 -51.07 14.54
CA SER A 13 -63.20 -51.60 13.19
C SER A 13 -63.17 -50.50 12.13
N ASP A 14 -62.71 -50.91 10.94
CA ASP A 14 -62.90 -50.32 9.62
C ASP A 14 -62.00 -49.14 9.22
N VAL A 15 -61.00 -49.44 8.37
CA VAL A 15 -60.58 -48.76 7.12
C VAL A 15 -59.32 -49.50 6.57
N PRO A 16 -59.14 -49.66 5.24
CA PRO A 16 -58.40 -50.78 4.66
C PRO A 16 -56.87 -50.62 4.64
N GLN A 17 -56.21 -51.76 4.76
CA GLN A 17 -54.76 -51.96 4.66
C GLN A 17 -54.17 -51.38 3.36
N GLN A 18 -53.28 -50.39 3.49
CA GLN A 18 -52.17 -50.24 2.56
C GLN A 18 -50.90 -50.75 3.22
N THR A 19 -50.40 -51.85 2.66
CA THR A 19 -49.15 -52.52 2.96
C THR A 19 -47.95 -51.62 2.62
N LEU A 20 -47.42 -50.92 3.62
CA LEU A 20 -46.06 -50.40 3.60
C LEU A 20 -45.21 -51.22 4.58
N SER A 21 -44.24 -51.92 4.01
CA SER A 21 -43.18 -52.65 4.70
C SER A 21 -42.52 -51.78 5.77
N GLN A 22 -42.91 -51.95 7.03
CA GLN A 22 -42.17 -51.39 8.17
C GLN A 22 -40.85 -52.16 8.33
N PRO A 23 -39.68 -51.51 8.21
CA PRO A 23 -38.46 -52.11 8.71
C PRO A 23 -38.47 -52.09 10.24
N ARG A 24 -37.99 -53.19 10.80
CA ARG A 24 -37.88 -53.49 12.23
C ARG A 24 -37.13 -52.38 12.98
N SER A 25 -37.73 -51.91 14.09
CA SER A 25 -37.11 -51.13 15.18
C SER A 25 -36.19 -49.98 14.75
N GLY A 26 -36.78 -48.90 14.20
CA GLY A 26 -36.14 -47.59 14.12
C GLY A 26 -36.49 -46.74 15.34
N PHE A 27 -35.53 -45.94 15.81
CA PHE A 27 -35.75 -44.97 16.86
C PHE A 27 -35.77 -43.56 16.27
N SER A 28 -36.70 -42.74 16.76
CA SER A 28 -36.85 -41.34 16.44
C SER A 28 -36.40 -40.51 17.63
N LEU A 29 -35.50 -39.56 17.41
CA LEU A 29 -35.13 -38.55 18.39
C LEU A 29 -35.58 -37.20 17.85
N THR A 30 -36.44 -36.51 18.60
CA THR A 30 -36.86 -35.15 18.28
C THR A 30 -36.22 -34.19 19.27
N ILE A 31 -35.47 -33.21 18.76
CA ILE A 31 -34.88 -32.12 19.53
C ILE A 31 -35.80 -30.92 19.37
N HIS A 32 -36.36 -30.46 20.49
CA HIS A 32 -37.15 -29.24 20.56
C HIS A 32 -36.22 -28.07 20.90
N PRO A 33 -36.33 -26.91 20.21
CA PRO A 33 -35.66 -25.70 20.65
C PRO A 33 -36.11 -25.32 22.07
N GLY A 34 -35.21 -24.74 22.87
CA GLY A 34 -35.58 -24.22 24.19
C GLY A 34 -36.53 -23.03 24.08
N ASP A 35 -37.29 -22.78 25.15
CA ASP A 35 -38.37 -21.78 25.20
C ASP A 35 -37.90 -20.32 24.97
N ASP A 36 -36.58 -20.06 24.99
CA ASP A 36 -35.95 -18.74 24.81
C ASP A 36 -35.48 -18.45 23.35
N LEU A 37 -35.74 -19.34 22.39
CA LEU A 37 -35.35 -19.15 20.98
C LEU A 37 -36.60 -18.85 20.13
N ASP A 38 -36.54 -17.77 19.35
CA ASP A 38 -37.62 -17.28 18.48
C ASP A 38 -38.34 -18.40 17.70
N SER A 39 -39.66 -18.22 17.59
CA SER A 39 -40.70 -19.20 17.21
C SER A 39 -40.59 -19.85 15.82
N ASP A 40 -39.50 -19.66 15.08
CA ASP A 40 -39.32 -20.18 13.71
C ASP A 40 -38.49 -21.46 13.61
N ASN A 41 -37.93 -21.98 14.72
CA ASN A 41 -37.15 -23.21 14.67
C ASN A 41 -38.03 -24.47 14.78
N SER A 42 -38.29 -25.13 13.64
CA SER A 42 -38.96 -26.43 13.61
C SER A 42 -38.17 -27.51 14.37
N SER A 43 -38.86 -28.36 15.13
CA SER A 43 -38.24 -29.46 15.89
C SER A 43 -37.49 -30.44 14.98
N LEU A 44 -36.20 -30.65 15.23
CA LEU A 44 -35.35 -31.53 14.43
C LEU A 44 -35.59 -32.98 14.82
N THR A 45 -36.06 -33.80 13.88
CA THR A 45 -36.30 -35.23 14.12
C THR A 45 -35.31 -36.09 13.35
N PHE A 46 -34.52 -36.88 14.08
CA PHE A 46 -33.53 -37.81 13.56
C PHE A 46 -34.03 -39.24 13.66
N PHE A 47 -33.87 -40.01 12.58
CA PHE A 47 -34.19 -41.43 12.55
C PHE A 47 -32.91 -42.26 12.44
N THR A 48 -32.77 -43.25 13.32
CA THR A 48 -31.65 -44.22 13.24
C THR A 48 -32.13 -45.63 13.54
N HIS A 49 -31.46 -46.60 12.95
CA HIS A 49 -31.64 -48.04 13.22
C HIS A 49 -30.51 -48.59 14.10
N ASP A 50 -29.51 -47.76 14.44
CA ASP A 50 -28.37 -48.12 15.28
C ASP A 50 -28.64 -47.70 16.74
N VAL A 51 -29.18 -48.66 17.49
CA VAL A 51 -29.55 -48.47 18.91
C VAL A 51 -28.34 -48.11 19.78
N LYS A 52 -27.14 -48.60 19.44
CA LYS A 52 -25.92 -48.30 20.22
C LYS A 52 -25.51 -46.85 20.06
N LYS A 53 -25.50 -46.33 18.83
CA LYS A 53 -25.18 -44.92 18.57
C LYS A 53 -26.22 -43.98 19.17
N LEU A 54 -27.50 -44.35 19.13
CA LEU A 54 -28.55 -43.56 19.78
C LEU A 54 -28.38 -43.53 21.30
N GLN A 55 -28.02 -44.65 21.93
CA GLN A 55 -27.75 -44.69 23.37
C GLN A 55 -26.57 -43.78 23.74
N GLN A 56 -25.50 -43.79 22.93
CA GLN A 56 -24.36 -42.88 23.10
C GLN A 56 -24.79 -41.41 22.94
N PHE A 57 -25.57 -41.11 21.90
CA PHE A 57 -26.09 -39.77 21.66
C PHE A 57 -26.99 -39.28 22.81
N ASN A 58 -27.90 -40.13 23.31
CA ASN A 58 -28.81 -39.79 24.39
C ASN A 58 -28.07 -39.63 25.73
N GLN A 59 -27.03 -40.44 25.98
CA GLN A 59 -26.10 -40.22 27.10
C GLN A 59 -25.39 -38.87 26.98
N GLU A 60 -24.96 -38.49 25.78
CA GLU A 60 -24.31 -37.19 25.57
C GLU A 60 -25.29 -36.02 25.74
N CYS A 61 -26.53 -36.12 25.27
CA CYS A 61 -27.58 -35.11 25.53
C CYS A 61 -27.88 -34.95 27.02
N LYS A 62 -27.90 -36.05 27.79
CA LYS A 62 -28.08 -35.99 29.24
C LYS A 62 -26.89 -35.31 29.92
N ARG A 63 -25.67 -35.67 29.51
CA ARG A 63 -24.45 -35.04 30.00
C ARG A 63 -24.45 -33.52 29.72
N LEU A 64 -24.81 -33.13 28.49
CA LEU A 64 -24.99 -31.74 28.06
C LEU A 64 -26.01 -30.99 28.92
N LYS A 65 -27.17 -31.61 29.19
CA LYS A 65 -28.21 -31.03 30.04
C LYS A 65 -27.76 -30.87 31.49
N GLU A 66 -27.03 -31.84 32.03
CA GLU A 66 -26.46 -31.77 33.39
C GLU A 66 -25.39 -30.66 33.51
N VAL A 67 -24.65 -30.38 32.45
CA VAL A 67 -23.70 -29.25 32.38
C VAL A 67 -24.44 -27.91 32.35
N PHE A 68 -25.50 -27.80 31.54
CA PHE A 68 -26.34 -26.60 31.44
C PHE A 68 -27.05 -26.27 32.76
N ASP A 69 -27.59 -27.28 33.44
CA ASP A 69 -28.36 -27.13 34.69
C ASP A 69 -27.46 -26.83 35.93
N SER A 70 -26.11 -26.83 35.80
CA SER A 70 -25.18 -26.67 36.94
C SER A 70 -24.03 -25.66 36.67
N PRO A 71 -24.33 -24.35 36.66
CA PRO A 71 -23.36 -23.29 36.30
C PRO A 71 -22.14 -23.18 37.22
N GLU A 72 -22.19 -23.68 38.47
CA GLU A 72 -21.02 -23.68 39.37
C GLU A 72 -19.96 -24.73 39.02
N LYS A 73 -20.34 -25.84 38.37
CA LYS A 73 -19.37 -26.84 37.86
C LYS A 73 -18.74 -26.42 36.53
N ALA A 74 -19.47 -25.63 35.74
CA ALA A 74 -18.98 -25.02 34.49
C ALA A 74 -17.87 -23.97 34.73
N LYS A 75 -17.83 -23.30 35.90
CA LYS A 75 -16.75 -22.36 36.25
C LYS A 75 -15.43 -23.02 36.64
N LYS A 76 -15.43 -24.31 37.05
CA LYS A 76 -14.23 -25.05 37.50
C LYS A 76 -13.63 -25.97 36.43
N SER A 77 -14.40 -26.31 35.40
CA SER A 77 -13.90 -27.01 34.23
C SER A 77 -13.58 -25.96 33.17
N GLN A 78 -12.29 -25.81 32.86
CA GLN A 78 -11.82 -24.94 31.79
C GLN A 78 -12.65 -25.17 30.52
N LEU A 79 -13.12 -24.08 29.92
CA LEU A 79 -13.84 -23.94 28.63
C LEU A 79 -13.08 -24.52 27.40
N THR A 80 -12.09 -25.38 27.60
CA THR A 80 -11.13 -25.78 26.56
C THR A 80 -11.26 -27.23 26.12
N ILE A 81 -12.17 -28.02 26.72
CA ILE A 81 -12.45 -29.38 26.27
C ILE A 81 -13.95 -29.60 26.43
N GLU A 82 -14.69 -29.66 25.31
CA GLU A 82 -15.81 -30.59 25.08
C GLU A 82 -16.54 -30.21 23.78
N PHE A 83 -16.94 -31.21 22.99
CA PHE A 83 -17.46 -31.10 21.61
C PHE A 83 -16.45 -30.79 20.48
N GLN A 84 -15.29 -31.46 20.48
CA GLN A 84 -14.41 -31.47 19.30
C GLN A 84 -15.13 -31.87 18.00
N TRP A 85 -16.21 -32.66 18.08
CA TRP A 85 -17.04 -33.03 16.93
C TRP A 85 -17.94 -31.88 16.41
N LEU A 86 -18.26 -30.88 17.24
CA LEU A 86 -18.95 -29.66 16.83
C LEU A 86 -18.00 -28.64 16.21
N ALA A 87 -16.69 -28.76 16.42
CA ALA A 87 -15.71 -27.80 15.94
C ALA A 87 -15.85 -27.47 14.44
N PRO A 88 -16.05 -28.44 13.51
CA PRO A 88 -16.26 -28.12 12.09
C PRO A 88 -17.50 -27.25 11.84
N TYR A 89 -18.59 -27.52 12.56
CA TYR A 89 -19.86 -26.79 12.43
C TYR A 89 -19.80 -25.39 13.06
N MET A 90 -19.18 -25.27 14.23
CA MET A 90 -18.95 -23.96 14.88
C MET A 90 -17.99 -23.10 14.05
N ASN A 91 -16.97 -23.72 13.46
CA ASN A 91 -16.04 -23.06 12.56
C ASN A 91 -16.74 -22.58 11.29
N GLU A 92 -17.61 -23.39 10.68
CA GLU A 92 -18.41 -23.00 9.51
C GLU A 92 -19.32 -21.81 9.84
N LEU A 93 -20.04 -21.86 10.96
CA LEU A 93 -20.88 -20.75 11.43
C LEU A 93 -20.08 -19.48 11.69
N THR A 94 -18.90 -19.60 12.31
CA THR A 94 -18.00 -18.45 12.54
C THR A 94 -17.46 -17.90 11.22
N SER A 95 -17.11 -18.76 10.27
CA SER A 95 -16.59 -18.35 8.96
C SER A 95 -17.68 -17.62 8.16
N LEU A 96 -18.90 -18.16 8.15
CA LEU A 96 -20.06 -17.52 7.53
C LEU A 96 -20.39 -16.17 8.18
N ALA A 97 -20.41 -16.10 9.51
CA ALA A 97 -20.62 -14.86 10.24
C ALA A 97 -19.57 -13.80 9.88
N HIS A 98 -18.31 -14.19 9.69
CA HIS A 98 -17.25 -13.29 9.26
C HIS A 98 -17.38 -12.86 7.79
N LEU A 99 -17.66 -13.81 6.89
CA LEU A 99 -17.78 -13.57 5.44
C LEU A 99 -18.99 -12.69 5.08
N LEU A 100 -20.04 -12.74 5.90
CA LEU A 100 -21.28 -11.98 5.73
C LEU A 100 -21.36 -10.77 6.68
N SER A 101 -20.30 -10.48 7.45
CA SER A 101 -20.31 -9.36 8.38
C SER A 101 -20.36 -8.02 7.65
N ASP A 102 -21.22 -7.13 8.13
CA ASP A 102 -21.22 -5.71 7.72
C ASP A 102 -20.08 -4.90 8.34
N ILE A 103 -19.37 -5.46 9.33
CA ILE A 103 -18.22 -4.82 9.95
C ILE A 103 -16.98 -5.20 9.13
N PRO A 104 -16.28 -4.23 8.53
CA PRO A 104 -15.05 -4.53 7.81
C PRO A 104 -13.99 -5.08 8.74
N ALA A 105 -13.27 -6.09 8.25
CA ALA A 105 -12.10 -6.62 8.91
C ALA A 105 -11.03 -5.52 9.08
N ASP A 106 -10.15 -5.70 10.07
CA ASP A 106 -9.06 -4.76 10.33
C ASP A 106 -8.15 -4.61 9.10
N LEU A 107 -8.04 -3.39 8.57
CA LEU A 107 -7.22 -3.04 7.41
C LEU A 107 -5.78 -3.55 7.53
N ARG A 108 -5.20 -3.52 8.73
CA ARG A 108 -3.82 -3.97 8.96
C ARG A 108 -3.65 -5.47 8.79
N LEU A 109 -4.72 -6.24 8.90
CA LEU A 109 -4.72 -7.69 8.70
C LEU A 109 -5.04 -8.04 7.25
N VAL A 110 -6.05 -7.39 6.65
CA VAL A 110 -6.50 -7.75 5.30
C VAL A 110 -5.58 -7.27 4.17
N THR A 111 -4.75 -6.27 4.43
CA THR A 111 -3.76 -5.76 3.46
C THR A 111 -2.44 -6.53 3.52
N GLN A 112 -2.20 -7.32 4.57
CA GLN A 112 -1.03 -8.20 4.62
C GLN A 112 -1.15 -9.28 3.55
N PRO A 113 -0.04 -9.64 2.87
CA PRO A 113 -0.02 -10.77 1.96
C PRO A 113 -0.58 -12.02 2.64
N LEU A 114 -1.46 -12.75 1.95
CA LEU A 114 -2.16 -13.89 2.55
C LEU A 114 -1.20 -14.92 3.15
N VAL A 115 -0.05 -15.15 2.50
CA VAL A 115 0.99 -16.08 2.99
C VAL A 115 1.55 -15.70 4.37
N ALA A 116 1.61 -14.41 4.71
CA ALA A 116 2.11 -13.93 6.00
C ALA A 116 1.10 -14.14 7.15
N ARG A 117 -0.16 -14.45 6.81
CA ARG A 117 -1.24 -14.74 7.78
C ARG A 117 -1.36 -16.23 8.10
N LEU A 118 -0.57 -17.07 7.42
CA LEU A 118 -0.57 -18.53 7.59
C LEU A 118 0.42 -18.97 8.66
N SER A 119 0.23 -20.18 9.17
CA SER A 119 1.14 -20.79 10.13
C SER A 119 2.55 -20.97 9.53
N PRO A 120 3.61 -20.82 10.34
CA PRO A 120 4.97 -21.13 9.90
C PRO A 120 5.08 -22.58 9.43
N SER A 121 5.64 -22.76 8.24
CA SER A 121 5.81 -24.07 7.61
C SER A 121 7.09 -24.12 6.77
N SER A 122 7.52 -25.33 6.43
CA SER A 122 8.61 -25.57 5.49
C SER A 122 8.46 -26.95 4.84
N ALA A 123 9.30 -27.29 3.87
CA ALA A 123 9.27 -28.61 3.24
C ALA A 123 9.29 -29.75 4.28
N GLY A 124 8.35 -30.69 4.17
CA GLY A 124 8.19 -31.79 5.12
C GLY A 124 7.67 -31.39 6.52
N PHE A 125 7.49 -30.10 6.80
CA PHE A 125 6.95 -29.57 8.05
C PHE A 125 5.73 -28.68 7.75
N PRO A 126 4.52 -29.27 7.64
CA PRO A 126 3.33 -28.60 7.11
C PRO A 126 2.73 -27.54 8.05
N GLY A 127 3.31 -27.24 9.21
CA GLY A 127 2.70 -26.29 10.16
C GLY A 127 1.30 -26.74 10.60
N ASP A 128 0.37 -25.78 10.70
CA ASP A 128 -1.06 -26.01 10.96
C ASP A 128 -1.88 -25.87 9.67
N ASP A 129 -1.79 -26.89 8.82
CA ASP A 129 -2.54 -26.97 7.56
C ASP A 129 -4.05 -26.81 7.74
N VAL A 130 -4.63 -27.26 8.87
CA VAL A 130 -6.07 -27.19 9.09
C VAL A 130 -6.50 -25.73 9.26
N SER A 131 -5.77 -24.96 10.07
CA SER A 131 -5.98 -23.52 10.20
C SER A 131 -5.74 -22.79 8.88
N ASP A 132 -4.66 -23.14 8.17
CA ASP A 132 -4.27 -22.48 6.93
C ASP A 132 -5.27 -22.72 5.79
N VAL A 133 -5.84 -23.93 5.70
CA VAL A 133 -6.95 -24.24 4.78
C VAL A 133 -8.11 -23.29 5.02
N ARG A 134 -8.47 -23.03 6.28
CA ARG A 134 -9.59 -22.13 6.60
C ARG A 134 -9.30 -20.71 6.15
N VAL A 135 -8.12 -20.18 6.48
CA VAL A 135 -7.72 -18.81 6.11
C VAL A 135 -7.71 -18.63 4.58
N ILE A 136 -7.15 -19.59 3.84
CA ILE A 136 -7.12 -19.52 2.37
C ILE A 136 -8.51 -19.71 1.77
N ARG A 137 -9.31 -20.65 2.29
CA ARG A 137 -10.70 -20.88 1.83
C ARG A 137 -11.54 -19.64 2.02
N ASP A 138 -11.55 -19.05 3.21
CA ASP A 138 -12.40 -17.90 3.52
C ASP A 138 -11.99 -16.70 2.67
N HIS A 139 -10.69 -16.49 2.45
CA HIS A 139 -10.20 -15.48 1.50
C HIS A 139 -10.68 -15.77 0.08
N TRP A 140 -10.55 -17.01 -0.40
CA TRP A 140 -10.99 -17.41 -1.74
C TRP A 140 -12.50 -17.24 -1.92
N ILE A 141 -13.32 -17.63 -0.93
CA ILE A 141 -14.78 -17.44 -0.96
C ILE A 141 -15.11 -15.96 -1.02
N SER A 142 -14.50 -15.13 -0.17
CA SER A 142 -14.74 -13.69 -0.14
C SER A 142 -14.43 -13.03 -1.49
N THR A 143 -13.27 -13.32 -2.07
CA THR A 143 -12.86 -12.78 -3.36
C THR A 143 -13.77 -13.27 -4.50
N LYS A 144 -13.99 -14.59 -4.61
CA LYS A 144 -14.81 -15.18 -5.68
C LYS A 144 -16.28 -14.78 -5.58
N ALA A 145 -16.83 -14.66 -4.37
CA ALA A 145 -18.20 -14.19 -4.16
C ALA A 145 -18.39 -12.74 -4.63
N ARG A 146 -17.45 -11.85 -4.29
CA ARG A 146 -17.46 -10.45 -4.76
C ARG A 146 -17.38 -10.36 -6.27
N GLU A 147 -16.49 -11.15 -6.89
CA GLU A 147 -16.35 -11.19 -8.36
C GLU A 147 -17.63 -11.66 -9.05
N LEU A 148 -18.26 -12.72 -8.55
CA LEU A 148 -19.48 -13.28 -9.13
C LEU A 148 -20.72 -12.41 -8.89
N ALA A 149 -20.79 -11.72 -7.75
CA ALA A 149 -21.93 -10.89 -7.38
C ALA A 149 -21.86 -9.47 -8.00
N ARG A 150 -20.67 -9.02 -8.38
CA ARG A 150 -20.44 -7.67 -8.93
C ARG A 150 -21.34 -7.40 -10.12
N LYS A 151 -22.05 -6.27 -10.07
CA LYS A 151 -22.88 -5.75 -11.17
C LYS A 151 -22.20 -4.60 -11.90
N HIS A 152 -21.83 -3.57 -11.16
CA HIS A 152 -21.15 -2.38 -11.66
C HIS A 152 -20.20 -1.81 -10.58
N THR A 153 -19.69 -0.61 -10.79
CA THR A 153 -18.92 0.14 -9.78
C THR A 153 -19.63 1.43 -9.41
N TYR A 154 -19.33 1.94 -8.22
CA TYR A 154 -19.73 3.27 -7.78
C TYR A 154 -18.48 4.06 -7.38
N SER A 155 -18.42 5.33 -7.78
CA SER A 155 -17.32 6.23 -7.45
C SER A 155 -17.83 7.39 -6.58
N LEU A 156 -17.22 7.56 -5.40
CA LEU A 156 -17.44 8.71 -4.52
C LEU A 156 -16.34 9.76 -4.73
N ARG A 157 -16.73 11.00 -5.01
CA ARG A 157 -15.79 12.14 -5.05
C ARG A 157 -15.67 12.75 -3.66
N ILE A 158 -14.46 12.74 -3.10
CA ILE A 158 -14.19 13.21 -1.74
C ILE A 158 -13.13 14.31 -1.81
N ARG A 159 -13.46 15.52 -1.36
CA ARG A 159 -12.46 16.54 -1.09
C ARG A 159 -12.10 16.53 0.39
N ILE A 160 -10.81 16.43 0.68
CA ILE A 160 -10.27 16.49 2.05
C ILE A 160 -9.42 17.74 2.19
N GLY A 161 -9.67 18.55 3.20
CA GLY A 161 -8.88 19.74 3.53
C GLY A 161 -8.34 19.69 4.96
N THR A 162 -7.12 20.15 5.17
CA THR A 162 -6.55 20.40 6.51
C THR A 162 -6.03 21.83 6.64
N PHE A 163 -6.27 22.47 7.78
CA PHE A 163 -5.80 23.82 8.04
C PHE A 163 -5.56 24.11 9.54
N ASN A 164 -4.30 24.33 9.91
CA ASN A 164 -3.97 24.93 11.20
C ASN A 164 -4.25 26.44 11.15
N VAL A 165 -5.24 26.90 11.92
CA VAL A 165 -5.75 28.28 11.85
C VAL A 165 -5.12 29.20 12.90
N ASN A 166 -4.26 28.68 13.79
CA ASN A 166 -3.52 29.45 14.80
C ASN A 166 -4.40 30.44 15.58
N GLY A 167 -5.55 29.96 16.07
CA GLY A 167 -6.52 30.70 16.88
C GLY A 167 -7.32 31.77 16.13
N LYS A 168 -7.16 31.89 14.81
CA LYS A 168 -7.83 32.91 14.00
C LYS A 168 -9.28 32.54 13.70
N ASN A 169 -10.12 33.57 13.60
CA ASN A 169 -11.46 33.46 13.04
C ASN A 169 -11.37 33.54 11.50
N PRO A 170 -12.34 32.98 10.76
CA PRO A 170 -12.37 33.10 9.31
C PRO A 170 -12.49 34.57 8.92
N SER A 171 -11.48 35.09 8.21
CA SER A 171 -11.38 36.49 7.82
C SER A 171 -11.05 36.71 6.34
N GLN A 172 -10.91 35.62 5.58
CA GLN A 172 -10.54 35.62 4.16
C GLN A 172 -11.46 34.67 3.39
N ASP A 173 -11.56 34.87 2.09
CA ASP A 173 -12.29 33.97 1.20
C ASP A 173 -11.62 32.59 1.14
N LEU A 174 -12.38 31.54 1.42
CA LEU A 174 -11.93 30.14 1.42
C LEU A 174 -12.25 29.41 0.11
N CYS A 175 -12.86 30.08 -0.89
CA CYS A 175 -13.33 29.46 -2.13
C CYS A 175 -12.28 28.57 -2.79
N THR A 176 -11.03 29.02 -2.86
CA THR A 176 -9.95 28.26 -3.50
C THR A 176 -9.57 26.97 -2.77
N TRP A 177 -9.74 26.93 -1.44
CA TRP A 177 -9.52 25.73 -0.63
C TRP A 177 -10.72 24.77 -0.69
N ILE A 178 -11.93 25.32 -0.73
CA ILE A 178 -13.18 24.54 -0.68
C ILE A 178 -13.60 24.02 -2.08
N ARG A 179 -13.48 24.85 -3.12
CA ARG A 179 -13.86 24.52 -4.50
C ARG A 179 -12.67 24.11 -5.38
N GLY A 180 -11.44 24.32 -4.91
CA GLY A 180 -10.24 24.11 -5.70
C GLY A 180 -10.00 25.28 -6.66
N THR A 181 -8.98 25.16 -7.50
CA THR A 181 -8.65 26.15 -8.52
C THR A 181 -9.11 25.60 -9.88
N PRO A 182 -9.82 26.35 -10.74
CA PRO A 182 -10.28 25.83 -12.03
C PRO A 182 -9.11 25.24 -12.84
N ALA A 183 -9.34 24.11 -13.53
CA ALA A 183 -8.28 23.37 -14.24
C ALA A 183 -7.48 24.26 -15.21
N ASP A 184 -8.13 25.27 -15.82
CA ASP A 184 -7.53 26.23 -16.75
C ASP A 184 -6.53 27.21 -16.12
N SER A 185 -6.49 27.30 -14.80
CA SER A 185 -5.63 28.24 -14.04
C SER A 185 -4.45 27.57 -13.33
N LEU A 186 -4.33 26.24 -13.41
CA LEU A 186 -3.20 25.49 -12.85
C LEU A 186 -2.09 25.32 -13.89
N PRO A 187 -0.81 25.52 -13.53
CA PRO A 187 0.33 25.13 -14.37
C PRO A 187 0.23 23.65 -14.77
N ASP A 188 0.68 23.27 -15.98
CA ASP A 188 0.61 21.88 -16.49
C ASP A 188 1.26 20.85 -15.53
N GLU A 189 2.26 21.26 -14.75
CA GLU A 189 2.92 20.44 -13.74
C GLU A 189 2.03 20.03 -12.55
N CYS A 190 0.93 20.75 -12.30
CA CYS A 190 -0.07 20.42 -11.28
C CYS A 190 -1.23 19.57 -11.82
N ARG A 191 -1.36 19.43 -13.15
CA ARG A 191 -2.51 18.76 -13.79
C ARG A 191 -2.39 17.23 -13.84
N THR A 192 -1.18 16.70 -13.76
CA THR A 192 -0.92 15.26 -13.85
C THR A 192 -0.34 14.74 -12.55
N LEU A 193 -1.18 14.17 -11.68
CA LEU A 193 -0.67 13.22 -10.70
C LEU A 193 -0.24 11.98 -11.47
N ASP A 194 1.06 11.76 -11.63
CA ASP A 194 1.58 10.50 -12.17
C ASP A 194 1.07 9.37 -11.28
N GLU A 195 0.17 8.52 -11.80
CA GLU A 195 -0.49 7.45 -11.06
C GLU A 195 0.48 6.34 -10.56
N ASP A 196 1.79 6.45 -10.76
CA ASP A 196 2.69 5.30 -10.63
C ASP A 196 4.02 5.54 -9.89
N HIS A 197 4.11 6.49 -8.97
CA HIS A 197 5.40 6.84 -8.33
C HIS A 197 5.52 6.73 -6.81
N ASP A 198 4.48 6.30 -6.07
CA ASP A 198 4.58 5.95 -4.63
C ASP A 198 4.54 4.43 -4.39
N ARG A 199 4.88 3.64 -5.41
CA ARG A 199 5.51 2.34 -5.17
C ARG A 199 6.87 2.66 -4.57
N THR A 200 7.11 2.19 -3.35
CA THR A 200 8.34 2.41 -2.59
C THR A 200 9.57 2.35 -3.50
N ILE A 201 10.64 3.06 -3.16
CA ILE A 201 11.93 3.03 -3.91
C ILE A 201 12.49 1.58 -4.09
N TYR A 202 11.88 0.57 -3.45
CA TYR A 202 12.10 -0.86 -3.63
C TYR A 202 11.21 -1.59 -4.66
N GLU A 203 10.21 -0.93 -5.25
CA GLU A 203 9.27 -1.51 -6.24
C GLU A 203 9.38 -0.86 -7.64
N ARG A 204 10.36 0.03 -7.85
CA ARG A 204 10.62 0.74 -9.11
C ARG A 204 11.16 -0.13 -10.25
N THR A 205 10.91 -1.43 -10.19
CA THR A 205 11.45 -2.44 -11.12
C THR A 205 10.37 -3.18 -11.89
N SER A 206 9.09 -2.82 -11.75
CA SER A 206 8.02 -3.31 -12.63
C SER A 206 7.69 -2.30 -13.75
N PRO A 207 8.23 -2.43 -14.98
CA PRO A 207 7.72 -1.70 -16.14
C PRO A 207 6.26 -2.08 -16.41
N GLN A 208 5.46 -1.06 -16.74
CA GLN A 208 4.09 -1.21 -17.21
C GLN A 208 4.06 -2.08 -18.48
N LEU A 209 3.09 -3.00 -18.53
CA LEU A 209 2.85 -3.93 -19.63
C LEU A 209 2.42 -3.17 -20.90
N ILE A 210 3.31 -3.12 -21.89
CA ILE A 210 2.92 -2.94 -23.30
C ILE A 210 3.16 -4.28 -23.99
N VAL A 211 2.08 -4.99 -24.32
CA VAL A 211 2.11 -6.26 -25.05
C VAL A 211 2.16 -5.96 -26.55
N PRO A 212 3.14 -6.47 -27.33
CA PRO A 212 3.07 -6.42 -28.79
C PRO A 212 2.09 -7.49 -29.30
N HIS A 213 1.09 -7.08 -30.08
CA HIS A 213 0.18 -7.98 -30.78
C HIS A 213 0.94 -8.84 -31.82
N SER A 214 0.65 -10.15 -31.84
CA SER A 214 0.95 -11.03 -32.99
C SER A 214 -0.30 -11.86 -33.32
N ASP A 215 -0.48 -12.10 -34.62
CA ASP A 215 -1.72 -12.51 -35.28
C ASP A 215 -2.25 -13.93 -34.95
N GLN A 216 -3.57 -13.98 -34.74
CA GLN A 216 -4.61 -15.00 -35.03
C GLN A 216 -4.32 -16.52 -35.01
N SER A 217 -5.01 -17.25 -34.10
CA SER A 217 -5.94 -18.36 -34.42
C SER A 217 -6.79 -18.75 -33.19
N GLU A 218 -8.10 -18.96 -33.36
CA GLU A 218 -9.15 -19.04 -32.34
C GLU A 218 -9.28 -20.40 -31.60
N SER A 219 -9.48 -20.37 -30.27
CA SER A 219 -10.38 -21.27 -29.49
C SER A 219 -10.58 -20.74 -28.04
N PRO A 220 -11.74 -20.96 -27.37
CA PRO A 220 -12.11 -20.19 -26.18
C PRO A 220 -11.74 -20.89 -24.86
N THR A 221 -10.88 -20.25 -24.06
CA THR A 221 -10.69 -20.53 -22.62
C THR A 221 -10.51 -19.20 -21.86
N PRO A 222 -11.08 -19.04 -20.65
CA PRO A 222 -11.11 -17.75 -19.96
C PRO A 222 -9.74 -17.42 -19.38
N SER A 223 -9.06 -16.44 -19.97
CA SER A 223 -7.84 -15.84 -19.43
C SER A 223 -8.19 -14.71 -18.46
N PHE A 224 -7.58 -14.72 -17.28
CA PHE A 224 -7.57 -13.61 -16.34
C PHE A 224 -6.88 -12.40 -16.97
N SER A 225 -7.67 -11.42 -17.41
CA SER A 225 -7.24 -10.05 -17.72
C SER A 225 -8.33 -9.12 -17.26
N THR A 226 -8.13 -8.45 -16.14
CA THR A 226 -9.04 -7.43 -15.61
C THR A 226 -8.91 -6.16 -16.43
N THR A 227 -9.34 -6.19 -17.68
CA THR A 227 -9.51 -4.96 -18.47
C THR A 227 -10.86 -4.38 -18.05
N LEU A 228 -10.83 -3.43 -17.11
CA LEU A 228 -11.99 -2.65 -16.70
C LEU A 228 -12.49 -1.86 -17.91
N THR A 229 -13.51 -2.34 -18.59
CA THR A 229 -14.33 -1.50 -19.45
C THR A 229 -15.09 -0.53 -18.56
N VAL A 230 -14.56 0.69 -18.47
CA VAL A 230 -15.24 1.85 -17.89
C VAL A 230 -16.43 2.15 -18.80
N ASN A 231 -17.64 1.78 -18.37
CA ASN A 231 -18.87 2.26 -19.00
C ASN A 231 -19.76 2.91 -17.93
N GLU A 232 -20.05 4.18 -18.22
CA GLU A 232 -21.13 5.05 -17.75
C GLU A 232 -21.15 5.43 -16.26
N SER A 233 -20.33 6.45 -15.95
CA SER A 233 -20.52 7.35 -14.81
C SER A 233 -21.85 8.10 -14.93
N LEU A 234 -22.64 8.10 -13.85
CA LEU A 234 -23.69 9.10 -13.67
C LEU A 234 -23.00 10.44 -13.34
N SER A 235 -22.96 11.32 -14.35
CA SER A 235 -22.41 12.69 -14.38
C SER A 235 -20.87 12.83 -14.39
N ASP A 236 -20.29 12.74 -15.59
CA ASP A 236 -19.02 13.38 -16.00
C ASP A 236 -19.14 14.92 -16.04
N ASP A 237 -19.87 15.52 -15.10
CA ASP A 237 -19.95 16.97 -14.97
C ASP A 237 -18.84 17.42 -13.99
N PRO A 238 -17.71 17.97 -14.49
CA PRO A 238 -16.68 18.55 -13.65
C PRO A 238 -17.19 19.76 -12.85
N GLU A 239 -18.34 20.35 -13.18
CA GLU A 239 -18.95 21.43 -12.39
C GLU A 239 -19.75 20.94 -11.16
N ALA A 240 -20.02 19.64 -11.04
CA ALA A 240 -20.94 19.12 -10.01
C ALA A 240 -20.38 19.15 -8.56
N GLY A 241 -19.09 19.44 -8.35
CA GLY A 241 -18.44 19.48 -7.02
C GLY A 241 -18.28 18.10 -6.35
N PRO A 242 -17.63 18.02 -5.17
CA PRO A 242 -17.40 16.76 -4.45
C PRO A 242 -18.67 16.20 -3.78
N ASP A 243 -18.82 14.89 -3.66
CA ASP A 243 -19.93 14.27 -2.92
C ASP A 243 -19.79 14.47 -1.39
N LEU A 244 -18.55 14.40 -0.91
CA LEU A 244 -18.15 14.68 0.47
C LEU A 244 -17.07 15.75 0.54
N LEU A 245 -17.23 16.68 1.47
CA LEU A 245 -16.23 17.68 1.81
C LEU A 245 -15.83 17.48 3.29
N VAL A 246 -14.63 16.95 3.51
CA VAL A 246 -14.08 16.61 4.84
C VAL A 246 -13.03 17.66 5.21
N LEU A 247 -13.26 18.42 6.28
CA LEU A 247 -12.39 19.52 6.67
C LEU A 247 -11.87 19.32 8.10
N GLY A 248 -10.56 19.26 8.25
CA GLY A 248 -9.87 19.26 9.54
C GLY A 248 -9.24 20.61 9.84
N PHE A 249 -9.48 21.11 11.04
CA PHE A 249 -8.86 22.30 11.59
C PHE A 249 -8.01 21.94 12.80
N GLN A 250 -6.92 22.68 12.99
CA GLN A 250 -6.08 22.62 14.18
C GLN A 250 -5.89 24.04 14.74
N GLU A 251 -5.63 24.13 16.04
CA GLU A 251 -5.54 25.41 16.77
C GLU A 251 -6.77 26.30 16.57
N LEU A 252 -7.96 25.72 16.39
CA LEU A 252 -9.22 26.46 16.28
C LEU A 252 -9.42 27.39 17.47
N ASP A 253 -9.19 26.87 18.68
CA ASP A 253 -9.17 27.63 19.91
C ASP A 253 -7.90 27.41 20.72
N LEU A 254 -7.25 28.53 21.07
CA LEU A 254 -6.04 28.61 21.89
C LEU A 254 -6.34 29.14 23.30
N SER A 255 -7.61 29.38 23.61
CA SER A 255 -8.07 29.85 24.91
C SER A 255 -7.76 28.82 26.01
N THR A 256 -7.45 29.32 27.22
CA THR A 256 -7.29 28.47 28.40
C THR A 256 -8.59 27.77 28.79
N GLU A 257 -9.72 28.38 28.45
CA GLU A 257 -11.06 27.85 28.64
C GLU A 257 -11.29 26.60 27.79
N ALA A 258 -10.86 26.58 26.52
CA ALA A 258 -10.99 25.41 25.64
C ALA A 258 -10.17 24.19 26.11
N LEU A 259 -9.11 24.43 26.89
CA LEU A 259 -8.30 23.37 27.53
C LEU A 259 -9.01 22.72 28.73
N ILE A 260 -9.94 23.43 29.38
CA ILE A 260 -10.59 23.03 30.64
C ILE A 260 -12.07 22.66 30.43
N TYR A 261 -12.76 23.35 29.53
CA TYR A 261 -14.19 23.20 29.23
C TYR A 261 -14.41 22.85 27.75
N SER A 262 -15.25 21.85 27.47
CA SER A 262 -15.65 21.46 26.09
C SER A 262 -16.67 22.42 25.45
N GLY A 263 -16.73 23.68 25.89
CA GLY A 263 -17.83 24.60 25.62
C GLY A 263 -17.44 25.76 24.72
N GLY A 264 -17.65 25.62 23.40
CA GLY A 264 -17.47 26.72 22.46
C GLY A 264 -17.88 26.41 21.03
N VAL A 265 -19.15 26.03 20.79
CA VAL A 265 -19.73 25.80 19.44
C VAL A 265 -19.62 27.04 18.54
N ILE A 266 -19.43 28.23 19.13
CA ILE A 266 -19.33 29.53 18.43
C ILE A 266 -18.26 29.52 17.33
N LYS A 267 -17.06 29.00 17.62
CA LYS A 267 -15.98 28.97 16.61
C LYS A 267 -16.29 27.99 15.49
N GLU A 268 -16.82 26.81 15.84
CA GLU A 268 -17.26 25.83 14.86
C GLU A 268 -18.34 26.42 13.92
N GLU A 269 -19.35 27.10 14.47
CA GLU A 269 -20.41 27.76 13.69
C GLU A 269 -19.86 28.83 12.74
N ALA A 270 -18.94 29.68 13.22
CA ALA A 270 -18.32 30.70 12.40
C ALA A 270 -17.57 30.09 11.21
N TRP A 271 -16.79 29.02 11.44
CA TRP A 271 -16.06 28.31 10.39
C TRP A 271 -17.00 27.55 9.44
N CYS A 272 -18.05 26.90 9.95
CA CYS A 272 -19.06 26.24 9.11
C CYS A 272 -19.77 27.26 8.21
N THR A 273 -20.11 28.44 8.74
CA THR A 273 -20.72 29.52 7.96
C THR A 273 -19.79 30.01 6.86
N ALA A 274 -18.51 30.20 7.16
CA ALA A 274 -17.49 30.58 6.17
C ALA A 274 -17.31 29.52 5.08
N VAL A 275 -17.35 28.23 5.44
CA VAL A 275 -17.28 27.12 4.47
C VAL A 275 -18.50 27.11 3.54
N VAL A 276 -19.71 27.27 4.08
CA VAL A 276 -20.94 27.33 3.27
C VAL A 276 -20.92 28.56 2.35
N ALA A 277 -20.43 29.71 2.82
CA ALA A 277 -20.24 30.89 1.99
C ALA A 277 -19.22 30.65 0.86
N ALA A 278 -18.12 29.95 1.15
CA ALA A 278 -17.06 29.62 0.19
C ALA A 278 -17.48 28.59 -0.87
N LEU A 279 -18.53 27.80 -0.62
CA LEU A 279 -19.17 26.97 -1.63
C LEU A 279 -19.92 27.81 -2.69
N GLY A 280 -20.23 29.08 -2.41
CA GLY A 280 -20.88 29.98 -3.37
C GLY A 280 -22.21 29.41 -3.89
N GLU A 281 -22.38 29.39 -5.21
CA GLU A 281 -23.63 28.98 -5.87
C GLU A 281 -24.02 27.52 -5.64
N ILE A 282 -23.04 26.63 -5.40
CA ILE A 282 -23.31 25.22 -5.08
C ILE A 282 -23.62 25.02 -3.58
N GLY A 283 -23.41 26.02 -2.73
CA GLY A 283 -23.63 25.95 -1.28
C GLY A 283 -25.01 25.41 -0.86
N PRO A 284 -26.13 25.84 -1.48
CA PRO A 284 -27.46 25.29 -1.21
C PRO A 284 -27.62 23.78 -1.45
N GLN A 285 -26.72 23.16 -2.22
CA GLN A 285 -26.71 21.72 -2.48
C GLN A 285 -26.00 20.91 -1.38
N TYR A 286 -25.35 21.56 -0.41
CA TYR A 286 -24.62 20.91 0.67
C TYR A 286 -25.26 21.17 2.02
N GLU A 287 -25.03 20.26 2.95
CA GLU A 287 -25.33 20.46 4.37
C GLU A 287 -24.28 19.76 5.24
N LYS A 288 -24.14 20.20 6.48
CA LYS A 288 -23.26 19.56 7.46
C LYS A 288 -23.84 18.19 7.81
N LEU A 289 -23.04 17.14 7.67
CA LEU A 289 -23.38 15.77 8.03
C LEU A 289 -23.05 15.49 9.51
N VAL A 290 -21.79 15.70 9.90
CA VAL A 290 -21.29 15.38 11.25
C VAL A 290 -20.01 16.17 11.54
N SER A 291 -19.74 16.44 12.82
CA SER A 291 -18.47 17.02 13.26
C SER A 291 -18.02 16.45 14.60
N ARG A 292 -16.71 16.59 14.89
CA ARG A 292 -16.13 16.26 16.18
C ARG A 292 -15.00 17.23 16.53
N GLN A 293 -15.07 17.79 17.73
CA GLN A 293 -14.06 18.70 18.26
C GLN A 293 -13.36 18.11 19.51
N LEU A 294 -12.07 18.40 19.65
CA LEU A 294 -11.25 18.21 20.85
C LEU A 294 -10.34 19.42 21.02
N VAL A 295 -10.65 20.29 21.98
CA VAL A 295 -9.93 21.57 22.21
C VAL A 295 -9.86 22.37 20.90
N GLY A 296 -8.67 22.54 20.31
CA GLY A 296 -8.47 23.25 19.05
C GLY A 296 -8.49 22.38 17.79
N MET A 297 -8.74 21.07 17.90
CA MET A 297 -8.86 20.17 16.75
C MET A 297 -10.34 19.97 16.42
N LEU A 298 -10.75 20.28 15.20
CA LEU A 298 -12.12 20.08 14.71
C LEU A 298 -12.06 19.30 13.40
N ILE A 299 -12.87 18.26 13.26
CA ILE A 299 -13.15 17.65 11.95
C ILE A 299 -14.64 17.82 11.66
N VAL A 300 -14.98 18.26 10.45
CA VAL A 300 -16.35 18.46 10.00
C VAL A 300 -16.52 17.90 8.59
N ILE A 301 -17.63 17.20 8.36
CA ILE A 301 -17.98 16.63 7.07
C ILE A 301 -19.25 17.30 6.57
N PHE A 302 -19.19 17.87 5.37
CA PHE A 302 -20.34 18.30 4.59
C PHE A 302 -20.62 17.27 3.50
N VAL A 303 -21.90 17.07 3.21
CA VAL A 303 -22.37 16.12 2.19
C VAL A 303 -23.29 16.84 1.23
N ARG A 304 -23.28 16.39 -0.04
CA ARG A 304 -24.30 16.78 -1.00
C ARG A 304 -25.68 16.28 -0.54
N LYS A 305 -26.68 17.15 -0.47
CA LYS A 305 -28.03 16.84 0.04
C LYS A 305 -28.68 15.63 -0.64
N SER A 306 -28.43 15.45 -1.93
CA SER A 306 -28.94 14.31 -2.70
C SER A 306 -28.42 12.95 -2.21
N LEU A 307 -27.30 12.92 -1.51
CA LEU A 307 -26.62 11.72 -1.01
C LEU A 307 -26.70 11.56 0.51
N LYS A 308 -27.26 12.53 1.26
CA LYS A 308 -27.32 12.47 2.73
C LYS A 308 -27.91 11.15 3.25
N THR A 309 -29.00 10.68 2.65
CA THR A 309 -29.67 9.43 3.07
C THR A 309 -28.87 8.17 2.76
N CYS A 310 -27.84 8.26 1.91
CA CYS A 310 -26.93 7.17 1.62
C CYS A 310 -25.87 6.99 2.72
N PHE A 311 -25.67 7.98 3.59
CA PHE A 311 -24.73 7.93 4.70
C PHE A 311 -25.46 7.61 6.01
N THR A 312 -25.04 6.54 6.66
CA THR A 312 -25.62 6.01 7.91
C THR A 312 -24.50 5.67 8.91
N ASP A 313 -24.86 5.29 10.14
CA ASP A 313 -23.93 4.88 11.20
C ASP A 313 -22.76 5.86 11.41
N ALA A 314 -23.09 7.16 11.49
CA ALA A 314 -22.10 8.20 11.73
C ALA A 314 -21.61 8.16 13.18
N ARG A 315 -20.36 7.76 13.40
CA ARG A 315 -19.74 7.67 14.73
C ARG A 315 -18.55 8.58 14.84
N THR A 316 -18.27 9.07 16.05
CA THR A 316 -17.15 9.98 16.29
C THR A 316 -16.38 9.58 17.55
N CYS A 317 -15.07 9.83 17.56
CA CYS A 317 -14.25 9.65 18.76
C CYS A 317 -13.14 10.71 18.81
N ALA A 318 -12.49 10.86 19.96
CA ALA A 318 -11.37 11.78 20.12
C ALA A 318 -10.41 11.31 21.23
N ALA A 319 -9.12 11.61 21.08
CA ALA A 319 -8.10 11.26 22.06
C ALA A 319 -7.01 12.35 22.12
N GLY A 320 -6.67 12.79 23.34
CA GLY A 320 -5.56 13.71 23.57
C GLY A 320 -4.21 13.00 23.67
N SER A 321 -3.17 13.60 23.11
CA SER A 321 -1.77 13.15 23.14
C SER A 321 -0.80 14.24 23.65
N GLY A 322 -1.32 15.36 24.15
CA GLY A 322 -0.55 16.54 24.52
C GLY A 322 0.16 16.42 25.86
N ILE A 323 -0.04 17.42 26.74
CA ILE A 323 0.59 17.45 28.07
C ILE A 323 0.30 16.13 28.81
N MET A 324 1.35 15.53 29.39
CA MET A 324 1.33 14.20 30.02
C MET A 324 0.87 13.04 29.11
N GLY A 325 0.82 13.23 27.79
CA GLY A 325 0.34 12.23 26.83
C GLY A 325 -1.18 12.04 26.81
N VAL A 326 -1.94 12.93 27.49
CA VAL A 326 -3.40 12.78 27.66
C VAL A 326 -4.20 14.05 27.39
N MET A 327 -3.60 15.25 27.53
CA MET A 327 -4.35 16.49 27.28
C MET A 327 -4.67 16.71 25.81
N GLY A 328 -5.80 17.38 25.54
CA GLY A 328 -6.33 17.59 24.20
C GLY A 328 -5.68 18.73 23.40
N ASN A 329 -4.64 19.39 23.89
CA ASN A 329 -3.93 20.44 23.12
C ASN A 329 -3.11 19.89 21.93
N LYS A 330 -2.86 18.58 21.94
CA LYS A 330 -2.40 17.73 20.83
C LYS A 330 -3.22 16.44 20.89
N GLY A 331 -3.35 15.73 19.78
CA GLY A 331 -4.14 14.50 19.74
C GLY A 331 -4.80 14.29 18.39
N GLY A 332 -5.99 13.71 18.40
CA GLY A 332 -6.80 13.56 17.20
C GLY A 332 -8.29 13.41 17.46
N THR A 333 -9.08 13.71 16.44
CA THR A 333 -10.51 13.49 16.32
C THR A 333 -10.76 12.59 15.12
N ALA A 334 -11.77 11.73 15.18
CA ALA A 334 -12.10 10.85 14.07
C ALA A 334 -13.61 10.74 13.85
N ILE A 335 -13.98 10.50 12.60
CA ILE A 335 -15.35 10.26 12.15
C ILE A 335 -15.36 8.99 11.28
N ARG A 336 -16.29 8.08 11.57
CA ARG A 336 -16.60 6.89 10.80
C ARG A 336 -17.99 7.05 10.19
N LEU A 337 -18.14 6.68 8.93
CA LEU A 337 -19.41 6.70 8.18
C LEU A 337 -19.60 5.40 7.41
N THR A 338 -20.83 4.90 7.34
CA THR A 338 -21.24 3.85 6.41
C THR A 338 -21.93 4.47 5.21
N PHE A 339 -21.46 4.16 4.00
CA PHE A 339 -22.06 4.59 2.74
C PHE A 339 -22.73 3.43 2.02
N THR A 340 -23.99 3.61 1.65
CA THR A 340 -24.78 2.66 0.86
C THR A 340 -25.37 3.39 -0.34
N PRO A 341 -25.01 3.04 -1.59
CA PRO A 341 -25.63 3.62 -2.77
C PRO A 341 -27.15 3.48 -2.76
N LYS A 342 -27.85 4.34 -3.52
CA LYS A 342 -29.29 4.14 -3.74
C LYS A 342 -29.51 2.89 -4.59
N ALA A 343 -30.61 2.19 -4.34
CA ALA A 343 -31.09 1.15 -5.25
C ALA A 343 -31.24 1.73 -6.66
N ASP A 344 -30.88 0.94 -7.66
CA ASP A 344 -30.82 1.41 -9.05
C ASP A 344 -31.67 0.55 -9.99
N ASN A 345 -31.79 1.02 -11.23
CA ASN A 345 -32.52 0.32 -12.29
C ASN A 345 -31.70 -0.81 -12.93
N GLN A 346 -30.45 -1.02 -12.51
CA GLN A 346 -29.56 -2.07 -13.04
C GLN A 346 -29.75 -3.42 -12.32
N GLY A 347 -30.79 -3.50 -11.48
CA GLY A 347 -31.21 -4.74 -10.83
C GLY A 347 -30.68 -4.92 -9.41
N VAL A 348 -30.02 -3.92 -8.84
CA VAL A 348 -29.55 -3.94 -7.44
C VAL A 348 -30.64 -3.37 -6.53
N ARG A 349 -31.33 -4.24 -5.79
CA ARG A 349 -32.41 -3.84 -4.87
C ARG A 349 -31.86 -3.47 -3.49
N THR A 350 -30.87 -4.24 -3.04
CA THR A 350 -30.23 -4.09 -1.73
C THR A 350 -28.71 -3.97 -1.93
N PRO A 351 -28.21 -2.77 -2.28
CA PRO A 351 -26.78 -2.59 -2.55
C PRO A 351 -25.93 -2.85 -1.30
N ASN A 352 -24.71 -3.34 -1.51
CA ASN A 352 -23.71 -3.42 -0.45
C ASN A 352 -23.26 -2.04 0.03
N SER A 353 -22.76 -2.01 1.26
CA SER A 353 -22.25 -0.82 1.91
C SER A 353 -20.72 -0.84 1.97
N ILE A 354 -20.11 0.33 2.11
CA ILE A 354 -18.70 0.48 2.50
C ILE A 354 -18.58 1.39 3.71
N VAL A 355 -17.51 1.22 4.49
CA VAL A 355 -17.18 2.07 5.63
C VAL A 355 -15.98 2.95 5.32
N LEU A 356 -16.15 4.25 5.57
CA LEU A 356 -15.10 5.26 5.44
C LEU A 356 -14.77 5.85 6.81
N THR A 357 -13.48 5.93 7.14
CA THR A 357 -13.00 6.54 8.39
C THR A 357 -12.08 7.71 8.09
N PHE A 358 -12.27 8.83 8.78
CA PHE A 358 -11.49 10.06 8.62
C PHE A 358 -10.92 10.48 9.97
N VAL A 359 -9.62 10.75 10.03
CA VAL A 359 -8.92 11.19 11.24
C VAL A 359 -8.28 12.55 10.99
N ASN A 360 -8.54 13.51 11.89
CA ASN A 360 -7.80 14.76 11.98
C ASN A 360 -6.87 14.70 13.21
N SER A 361 -5.60 15.04 13.07
CA SER A 361 -4.67 15.08 14.21
C SER A 361 -3.79 16.32 14.25
N HIS A 362 -3.37 16.67 15.46
CA HIS A 362 -2.36 17.69 15.71
C HIS A 362 -1.26 17.06 16.59
N LEU A 363 -0.13 16.72 15.98
CA LEU A 363 0.96 15.98 16.66
C LEU A 363 2.00 16.91 17.29
N ALA A 364 2.89 16.36 18.11
CA ALA A 364 3.94 17.13 18.79
C ALA A 364 4.79 18.01 17.84
N ALA A 365 4.93 19.28 18.22
CA ALA A 365 5.70 20.30 17.50
C ALA A 365 7.21 20.23 17.83
N PHE A 366 7.98 21.12 17.18
CA PHE A 366 9.46 21.23 17.24
C PHE A 366 10.21 20.18 16.39
N ASP A 367 11.37 20.57 15.89
CA ASP A 367 12.11 19.81 14.86
C ASP A 367 12.60 18.47 15.40
N GLU A 368 13.08 18.47 16.64
CA GLU A 368 13.72 17.34 17.32
C GLU A 368 12.72 16.29 17.82
N MET A 369 11.43 16.63 17.88
CA MET A 369 10.38 15.79 18.48
C MET A 369 9.82 14.71 17.54
N VAL A 370 10.63 14.22 16.59
CA VAL A 370 10.21 13.22 15.60
C VAL A 370 9.77 11.91 16.23
N ASP A 371 10.51 11.41 17.23
CA ASP A 371 10.13 10.19 17.95
C ASP A 371 8.88 10.39 18.79
N ARG A 372 8.64 11.60 19.32
CA ARG A 372 7.38 11.90 19.98
C ARG A 372 6.20 11.89 19.01
N ARG A 373 6.36 12.39 17.78
CA ARG A 373 5.32 12.29 16.75
C ARG A 373 5.02 10.84 16.36
N HIS A 374 6.04 9.98 16.28
CA HIS A 374 5.85 8.54 16.10
C HIS A 374 5.02 7.95 17.24
N LEU A 375 5.36 8.28 18.49
CA LEU A 375 4.63 7.82 19.67
C LEU A 375 3.17 8.34 19.70
N ASP A 376 2.96 9.63 19.42
CA ASP A 376 1.61 10.22 19.37
C ASP A 376 0.74 9.47 18.34
N TYR A 377 1.25 9.22 17.13
CA TYR A 377 0.55 8.44 16.11
C TYR A 377 0.18 7.04 16.59
N ASN A 378 1.15 6.31 17.16
CA ASN A 378 0.94 4.93 17.63
C ASN A 378 -0.06 4.85 18.78
N GLU A 379 -0.08 5.84 19.68
CA GLU A 379 -1.06 5.93 20.77
C GLU A 379 -2.46 6.30 20.25
N LEU A 380 -2.55 7.22 19.29
CA LEU A 380 -3.84 7.55 18.64
C LEU A 380 -4.44 6.33 17.93
N CYS A 381 -3.62 5.51 17.26
CA CYS A 381 -4.07 4.26 16.64
C CYS A 381 -4.71 3.27 17.62
N LYS A 382 -4.34 3.32 18.91
CA LYS A 382 -4.88 2.44 19.95
C LYS A 382 -6.08 3.04 20.68
N ARG A 383 -6.10 4.37 20.83
CA ARG A 383 -7.03 5.09 21.72
C ARG A 383 -8.22 5.70 21.00
N LEU A 384 -8.13 5.93 19.69
CA LEU A 384 -9.28 6.32 18.88
C LEU A 384 -10.13 5.08 18.58
N MET A 385 -11.14 4.86 19.41
CA MET A 385 -12.07 3.74 19.32
C MET A 385 -13.50 4.27 19.21
N PHE A 386 -14.34 3.62 18.40
CA PHE A 386 -15.76 3.94 18.26
C PHE A 386 -16.62 2.96 19.07
N ASP A 387 -17.61 3.49 19.78
CA ASP A 387 -18.58 2.69 20.54
C ASP A 387 -19.45 1.84 19.60
N PHE A 388 -19.76 0.60 20.01
CA PHE A 388 -20.65 -0.30 19.26
C PHE A 388 -22.06 -0.31 19.85
N GLN A 389 -22.94 0.57 19.39
CA GLN A 389 -24.35 0.43 19.76
C GLN A 389 -25.04 -0.56 18.80
N VAL A 390 -25.56 -1.65 19.37
CA VAL A 390 -26.71 -2.35 18.80
C VAL A 390 -27.92 -1.57 19.29
N GLU A 391 -28.80 -1.13 18.39
CA GLU A 391 -30.07 -0.53 18.78
C GLU A 391 -30.84 -1.54 19.65
N GLN A 392 -30.85 -1.33 20.97
CA GLN A 392 -31.73 -2.06 21.86
C GLN A 392 -33.13 -1.49 21.66
N SER A 393 -34.06 -2.33 21.19
CA SER A 393 -35.48 -2.09 21.38
C SER A 393 -35.75 -1.84 22.87
N GLU A 394 -36.43 -0.75 23.20
CA GLU A 394 -36.63 -0.22 24.57
C GLU A 394 -37.37 -1.15 25.56
N ASP A 395 -37.68 -2.39 25.19
CA ASP A 395 -38.34 -3.35 26.07
C ASP A 395 -37.39 -4.52 26.33
N LEU A 396 -36.61 -4.49 27.43
CA LEU A 396 -36.19 -5.64 28.26
C LEU A 396 -35.23 -5.16 29.37
N GLU A 397 -35.66 -5.27 30.62
CA GLU A 397 -34.91 -4.91 31.83
C GLU A 397 -33.68 -5.81 32.07
N GLU A 398 -32.61 -5.17 32.58
CA GLU A 398 -31.46 -5.72 33.33
C GLU A 398 -31.00 -7.15 32.97
N VAL A 399 -30.26 -7.26 31.85
CA VAL A 399 -29.29 -8.34 31.64
C VAL A 399 -27.89 -7.74 31.61
N VAL A 400 -26.99 -8.28 32.43
CA VAL A 400 -25.55 -7.94 32.50
C VAL A 400 -24.99 -7.75 31.08
N GLU A 401 -24.61 -6.52 30.74
CA GLU A 401 -24.11 -6.16 29.42
C GLU A 401 -22.94 -7.08 29.00
N PRO A 402 -23.03 -7.81 27.87
CA PRO A 402 -21.82 -8.36 27.26
C PRO A 402 -20.94 -7.19 26.80
N PRO A 403 -19.59 -7.31 26.83
CA PRO A 403 -18.71 -6.23 26.44
C PRO A 403 -18.98 -5.81 25.00
N VAL A 404 -19.47 -4.59 24.86
CA VAL A 404 -19.66 -3.90 23.58
C VAL A 404 -18.35 -3.99 22.77
N PRO A 405 -18.33 -4.61 21.57
CA PRO A 405 -17.10 -4.76 20.81
C PRO A 405 -16.64 -3.40 20.25
N TRP A 406 -15.68 -2.75 20.92
CA TRP A 406 -15.05 -1.51 20.47
C TRP A 406 -14.51 -1.64 19.04
N LEU A 407 -14.92 -0.74 18.14
CA LEU A 407 -14.43 -0.70 16.76
C LEU A 407 -13.19 0.18 16.68
N SER A 408 -12.09 -0.36 16.16
CA SER A 408 -10.88 0.42 15.92
C SER A 408 -10.99 1.28 14.66
N LEU A 409 -10.09 2.26 14.53
CA LEU A 409 -9.91 3.04 13.28
C LEU A 409 -9.73 2.15 12.04
N PHE A 410 -9.18 0.95 12.20
CA PHE A 410 -8.78 0.09 11.10
C PHE A 410 -9.91 -0.85 10.66
N ASN A 411 -11.04 -0.95 11.37
CA ASN A 411 -12.19 -1.74 10.95
C ASN A 411 -13.02 -1.00 9.87
N THR A 412 -12.40 -0.64 8.75
CA THR A 412 -12.96 0.27 7.74
C THR A 412 -12.53 -0.17 6.35
N ASP A 413 -13.27 0.18 5.29
CA ASP A 413 -12.87 -0.19 3.92
C ASP A 413 -11.87 0.81 3.31
N ALA A 414 -11.91 2.07 3.74
CA ALA A 414 -10.85 3.04 3.52
C ALA A 414 -10.68 3.96 4.73
N LEU A 415 -9.43 4.31 5.05
CA LEU A 415 -9.06 5.22 6.13
C LEU A 415 -8.31 6.42 5.57
N PHE A 416 -8.72 7.63 5.92
CA PHE A 416 -8.04 8.87 5.55
C PHE A 416 -7.52 9.55 6.82
N TRP A 417 -6.27 10.00 6.79
CA TRP A 417 -5.64 10.69 7.91
C TRP A 417 -5.10 12.04 7.45
N LEU A 418 -5.58 13.09 8.08
CA LEU A 418 -5.21 14.47 7.78
C LEU A 418 -4.78 15.21 9.05
N GLY A 419 -4.14 16.36 8.88
CA GLY A 419 -3.89 17.28 9.99
C GLY A 419 -2.56 17.99 9.94
N ASP A 420 -2.27 18.76 11.00
CA ASP A 420 -0.93 19.25 11.31
C ASP A 420 -0.15 18.12 11.99
N LEU A 421 0.48 17.29 11.16
CA LEU A 421 1.30 16.16 11.61
C LEU A 421 2.67 16.62 12.14
N ASN A 422 3.02 17.89 11.96
CA ASN A 422 4.21 18.54 12.51
C ASN A 422 5.57 17.93 12.15
N TYR A 423 5.66 16.99 11.20
CA TYR A 423 6.93 16.50 10.66
C TYR A 423 7.67 17.61 9.90
N ARG A 424 9.01 17.60 9.98
CA ARG A 424 9.88 18.66 9.46
C ARG A 424 10.80 18.14 8.36
N ILE A 425 11.48 19.07 7.69
CA ILE A 425 12.56 18.75 6.76
C ILE A 425 13.85 18.64 7.55
N ASP A 426 14.48 17.47 7.49
CA ASP A 426 15.71 17.14 8.20
C ASP A 426 16.94 17.67 7.43
N LEU A 427 17.04 18.99 7.29
CA LEU A 427 18.15 19.74 6.69
C LEU A 427 18.42 21.02 7.48
N ALA A 428 19.57 21.63 7.23
CA ALA A 428 19.88 22.97 7.75
C ALA A 428 18.91 24.02 7.17
N ASP A 429 18.56 25.03 7.98
CA ASP A 429 17.64 26.10 7.56
C ASP A 429 18.15 26.86 6.32
N SER A 430 19.46 27.13 6.27
CA SER A 430 20.12 27.77 5.12
C SER A 430 19.90 26.98 3.84
N ASP A 431 20.17 25.67 3.86
CA ASP A 431 20.04 24.81 2.68
C ASP A 431 18.59 24.76 2.17
N ILE A 432 17.62 24.64 3.07
CA ILE A 432 16.20 24.62 2.70
C ILE A 432 15.83 25.94 1.99
N ARG A 433 16.22 27.08 2.57
CA ARG A 433 15.90 28.40 2.01
C ARG A 433 16.60 28.64 0.67
N ASP A 434 17.87 28.27 0.56
CA ASP A 434 18.66 28.42 -0.67
C ASP A 434 18.07 27.57 -1.81
N ILE A 435 17.68 26.33 -1.51
CA ILE A 435 17.02 25.45 -2.49
C ILE A 435 15.65 26.00 -2.91
N LEU A 436 14.85 26.50 -1.95
CA LEU A 436 13.53 27.06 -2.26
C LEU A 436 13.62 28.32 -3.11
N ALA A 437 14.60 29.19 -2.83
CA ALA A 437 14.82 30.47 -3.51
C ALA A 437 15.54 30.36 -4.86
N SER A 438 16.19 29.21 -5.15
CA SER A 438 16.91 28.99 -6.40
C SER A 438 15.97 28.46 -7.49
N ASP A 439 16.14 29.01 -8.69
CA ASP A 439 15.50 28.53 -9.92
C ASP A 439 16.30 27.41 -10.59
N ASP A 440 17.51 27.10 -10.09
CA ASP A 440 18.39 26.05 -10.65
C ASP A 440 17.99 24.64 -10.21
N TRP A 441 17.06 24.53 -9.27
CA TRP A 441 16.53 23.26 -8.78
C TRP A 441 15.13 23.03 -9.36
N ASP A 442 15.08 22.56 -10.62
CA ASP A 442 13.81 22.19 -11.28
C ASP A 442 12.99 21.19 -10.44
N ASN A 443 13.66 20.38 -9.63
CA ASN A 443 13.09 19.35 -8.75
C ASN A 443 13.28 19.66 -7.26
N LYS A 444 13.28 20.94 -6.85
CA LYS A 444 13.53 21.36 -5.46
C LYS A 444 12.66 20.65 -4.44
N PHE A 445 11.37 20.48 -4.73
CA PHE A 445 10.45 19.84 -3.79
C PHE A 445 10.77 18.36 -3.62
N GLU A 446 11.17 17.66 -4.67
CA GLU A 446 11.55 16.25 -4.65
C GLU A 446 12.80 16.03 -3.82
N VAL A 447 13.78 16.90 -4.03
CA VAL A 447 15.05 16.87 -3.31
C VAL A 447 14.79 17.06 -1.83
N LEU A 448 14.06 18.11 -1.44
CA LEU A 448 13.70 18.37 -0.04
C LEU A 448 12.86 17.23 0.56
N GLN A 449 11.95 16.62 -0.22
CA GLN A 449 11.15 15.47 0.21
C GLN A 449 11.99 14.24 0.56
N THR A 450 13.23 14.09 0.07
CA THR A 450 14.10 12.98 0.53
C THR A 450 14.55 13.14 1.98
N TYR A 451 14.48 14.37 2.50
CA TYR A 451 14.80 14.72 3.88
C TYR A 451 13.55 14.97 4.75
N ASP A 452 12.34 14.82 4.20
CA ASP A 452 11.09 14.92 4.95
C ASP A 452 10.97 13.79 5.99
N GLN A 453 10.79 14.16 7.26
CA GLN A 453 10.73 13.20 8.36
C GLN A 453 9.52 12.27 8.27
N LEU A 454 8.36 12.70 7.75
CA LEU A 454 7.19 11.82 7.60
C LEU A 454 7.45 10.74 6.54
N ARG A 455 8.04 11.13 5.40
CA ARG A 455 8.46 10.18 4.37
C ARG A 455 9.44 9.15 4.94
N LYS A 456 10.44 9.59 5.71
CA LYS A 456 11.37 8.68 6.41
C LYS A 456 10.64 7.76 7.39
N ALA A 457 9.69 8.28 8.17
CA ALA A 457 8.90 7.51 9.13
C ALA A 457 8.06 6.41 8.46
N ARG A 458 7.41 6.72 7.34
CA ARG A 458 6.66 5.76 6.50
C ARG A 458 7.57 4.66 5.97
N VAL A 459 8.67 5.04 5.31
CA VAL A 459 9.61 4.10 4.67
C VAL A 459 10.29 3.19 5.70
N THR A 460 10.61 3.71 6.89
CA THR A 460 11.24 2.92 7.97
C THR A 460 10.24 2.18 8.85
N GLY A 461 8.93 2.37 8.62
CA GLY A 461 7.87 1.73 9.38
C GLY A 461 7.70 2.21 10.83
N LYS A 462 8.28 3.36 11.21
CA LYS A 462 8.14 3.94 12.56
C LYS A 462 6.76 4.55 12.80
N ALA A 463 6.11 5.06 11.76
CA ALA A 463 4.74 5.57 11.75
C ALA A 463 4.18 5.54 10.33
N PHE A 464 2.85 5.42 10.17
CA PHE A 464 2.16 5.51 8.87
C PHE A 464 2.65 4.51 7.79
N LYS A 465 3.23 3.37 8.15
CA LYS A 465 3.91 2.42 7.24
C LYS A 465 3.12 2.08 5.96
N GLU A 466 1.84 1.76 6.11
CA GLU A 466 0.97 1.30 4.99
C GLU A 466 0.11 2.44 4.39
N PHE A 467 0.24 3.66 4.92
CA PHE A 467 -0.46 4.82 4.36
C PHE A 467 0.23 5.30 3.08
N ARG A 468 -0.58 5.74 2.12
CA ARG A 468 -0.21 6.34 0.84
C ARG A 468 -0.34 7.86 0.91
N GLU A 469 0.59 8.57 0.30
CA GLU A 469 0.57 10.03 0.20
C GLU A 469 1.12 10.43 -1.17
N ALA A 470 0.36 11.23 -1.94
CA ALA A 470 0.86 11.74 -3.21
C ALA A 470 2.08 12.64 -3.01
N ARG A 471 2.95 12.68 -4.03
CA ARG A 471 4.13 13.54 -4.08
C ARG A 471 3.75 15.00 -3.86
N LEU A 472 4.51 15.69 -3.01
CA LEU A 472 4.28 17.10 -2.71
C LEU A 472 4.84 17.94 -3.86
N ARG A 473 3.96 18.55 -4.66
CA ARG A 473 4.33 19.45 -5.77
C ARG A 473 4.17 20.93 -5.42
N PHE A 474 4.00 21.23 -4.13
CA PHE A 474 3.76 22.56 -3.61
C PHE A 474 4.79 22.92 -2.53
N PRO A 475 5.07 24.22 -2.31
CA PRO A 475 6.04 24.65 -1.32
C PRO A 475 5.64 24.26 0.12
N PRO A 476 6.61 24.19 1.06
CA PRO A 476 6.34 24.00 2.48
C PRO A 476 5.22 24.92 3.00
N THR A 477 4.31 24.36 3.80
CA THR A 477 3.09 25.05 4.25
C THR A 477 3.28 25.82 5.56
N TYR A 478 4.43 25.67 6.19
CA TYR A 478 4.84 26.31 7.44
C TYR A 478 6.30 26.77 7.35
N ARG A 479 6.75 27.85 8.00
CA ARG A 479 6.01 28.85 8.76
C ARG A 479 6.01 30.19 8.03
N PHE A 480 4.84 30.78 7.84
CA PHE A 480 4.68 32.10 7.22
C PHE A 480 4.52 33.21 8.25
N THR A 481 4.76 34.46 7.83
CA THR A 481 4.32 35.62 8.61
C THR A 481 2.86 35.93 8.25
N PRO A 482 1.90 35.89 9.20
CA PRO A 482 0.49 36.13 8.88
C PRO A 482 0.24 37.49 8.23
N GLY A 483 -0.70 37.54 7.29
CA GLY A 483 -1.16 38.78 6.65
C GLY A 483 -0.32 39.28 5.47
N PHE A 484 0.86 38.69 5.20
CA PHE A 484 1.65 39.02 4.02
C PHE A 484 1.30 38.09 2.85
N GLN A 485 1.04 38.66 1.67
CA GLN A 485 0.97 37.90 0.43
C GLN A 485 2.38 37.38 0.11
N SER A 486 2.61 36.11 0.38
CA SER A 486 3.85 35.45 -0.02
C SER A 486 3.75 35.11 -1.49
N ASP A 487 4.62 35.68 -2.30
CA ASP A 487 5.07 35.20 -3.62
C ASP A 487 5.74 33.81 -3.57
N GLY A 488 5.49 33.01 -2.52
CA GLY A 488 6.13 31.73 -2.24
C GLY A 488 7.46 31.82 -1.47
N HIS A 489 8.03 33.00 -1.26
CA HIS A 489 9.42 33.13 -0.78
C HIS A 489 9.57 33.71 0.65
N GLN A 490 8.52 34.34 1.21
CA GLN A 490 8.60 34.96 2.55
C GLN A 490 8.20 34.02 3.69
N TYR A 491 9.08 33.05 3.97
CA TYR A 491 9.03 32.28 5.21
C TYR A 491 9.51 33.10 6.41
N ASN A 492 8.92 32.87 7.57
CA ASN A 492 9.37 33.47 8.81
C ASN A 492 10.80 32.99 9.16
N ILE A 493 11.70 33.92 9.49
CA ILE A 493 13.11 33.61 9.78
C ILE A 493 13.27 32.80 11.08
N LYS A 494 12.28 32.84 12.00
CA LYS A 494 12.38 32.17 13.31
C LYS A 494 12.24 30.65 13.26
N ARG A 495 11.75 30.09 12.16
CA ARG A 495 11.46 28.66 12.00
C ARG A 495 11.78 28.21 10.58
N LYS A 496 12.27 26.98 10.47
CA LYS A 496 12.57 26.37 9.18
C LYS A 496 11.28 26.10 8.40
N PRO A 497 11.29 26.28 7.06
CA PRO A 497 10.19 25.82 6.22
C PRO A 497 9.95 24.31 6.37
N ALA A 498 8.70 23.87 6.47
CA ALA A 498 8.32 22.46 6.59
C ALA A 498 6.92 22.16 6.02
N TRP A 499 6.71 20.92 5.55
CA TRP A 499 5.40 20.36 5.21
C TRP A 499 4.77 19.71 6.44
N THR A 500 4.18 20.55 7.30
CA THR A 500 3.53 20.14 8.55
C THR A 500 2.11 19.60 8.31
N ASP A 501 1.42 20.16 7.31
CA ASP A 501 0.01 19.91 7.02
C ASP A 501 -0.13 18.83 5.93
N ARG A 502 -0.65 17.65 6.27
CA ARG A 502 -0.56 16.44 5.43
C ARG A 502 -1.90 15.72 5.30
N ILE A 503 -2.08 14.97 4.21
CA ILE A 503 -3.27 14.16 3.93
C ILE A 503 -2.81 12.83 3.34
N LEU A 504 -3.14 11.74 4.03
CA LEU A 504 -2.77 10.38 3.68
C LEU A 504 -4.02 9.50 3.57
N SER A 505 -3.91 8.42 2.80
CA SER A 505 -4.97 7.40 2.66
C SER A 505 -4.43 6.00 2.90
N TYR A 506 -5.26 5.12 3.45
CA TYR A 506 -5.00 3.70 3.61
C TYR A 506 -6.22 2.94 3.04
N PRO A 507 -6.17 2.60 1.74
CA PRO A 507 -7.26 1.87 1.09
C PRO A 507 -7.22 0.39 1.46
N GLY A 508 -8.39 -0.18 1.76
CA GLY A 508 -8.59 -1.62 1.86
C GLY A 508 -8.75 -2.29 0.49
N PRO A 509 -8.82 -3.63 0.46
CA PRO A 509 -8.89 -4.38 -0.80
C PRO A 509 -10.21 -4.18 -1.58
N LEU A 510 -11.27 -3.69 -0.93
CA LEU A 510 -12.56 -3.46 -1.56
C LEU A 510 -12.67 -2.11 -2.28
N VAL A 511 -11.89 -1.11 -1.84
CA VAL A 511 -12.02 0.28 -2.32
C VAL A 511 -10.74 0.70 -3.01
N ILE A 512 -10.87 1.07 -4.29
CA ILE A 512 -9.80 1.71 -5.05
C ILE A 512 -9.87 3.21 -4.75
N VAL A 513 -8.86 3.73 -4.05
CA VAL A 513 -8.71 5.16 -3.79
C VAL A 513 -7.72 5.75 -4.80
N ARG A 514 -8.22 6.58 -5.70
CA ARG A 514 -7.42 7.38 -6.62
C ARG A 514 -7.35 8.81 -6.11
N GLN A 515 -6.15 9.35 -5.94
CA GLN A 515 -5.96 10.76 -5.63
C GLN A 515 -5.93 11.55 -6.94
N LEU A 516 -6.78 12.57 -7.05
CA LEU A 516 -6.96 13.41 -8.24
C LEU A 516 -6.18 14.73 -8.14
N SER A 517 -6.02 15.26 -6.92
CA SER A 517 -5.23 16.47 -6.68
C SER A 517 -4.55 16.44 -5.32
N TYR A 518 -3.46 17.19 -5.18
CA TYR A 518 -2.87 17.49 -3.88
C TYR A 518 -2.20 18.86 -3.91
N MET A 519 -2.76 19.84 -3.19
CA MET A 519 -2.34 21.24 -3.32
C MET A 519 -2.37 22.00 -1.99
N SER A 520 -1.53 23.02 -1.89
CA SER A 520 -1.64 24.07 -0.87
C SER A 520 -2.38 25.29 -1.43
N CYS A 521 -2.97 26.11 -0.55
CA CYS A 521 -3.65 27.35 -0.91
C CYS A 521 -2.87 28.60 -0.41
N PRO A 522 -1.75 28.99 -1.05
CA PRO A 522 -0.87 30.08 -0.58
C PRO A 522 -1.56 31.45 -0.49
N GLN A 523 -2.62 31.66 -1.28
CA GLN A 523 -3.47 32.86 -1.30
C GLN A 523 -4.21 33.12 0.02
N ILE A 524 -4.40 32.08 0.86
CA ILE A 524 -4.95 32.23 2.20
C ILE A 524 -3.77 32.49 3.15
N THR A 525 -3.75 33.67 3.77
CA THR A 525 -2.60 34.22 4.51
C THR A 525 -2.90 34.59 5.96
N MET A 526 -4.13 34.35 6.44
CA MET A 526 -4.55 34.73 7.79
C MET A 526 -3.86 33.94 8.91
N SER A 527 -3.37 32.74 8.62
CA SER A 527 -2.59 31.89 9.53
C SER A 527 -1.10 31.90 9.15
N ASP A 528 -0.24 31.45 10.06
CA ASP A 528 1.16 31.13 9.73
C ASP A 528 1.32 29.76 9.04
N HIS A 529 0.21 29.04 8.83
CA HIS A 529 0.11 27.89 7.95
C HIS A 529 -0.67 28.22 6.67
N LYS A 530 -0.42 27.45 5.61
CA LYS A 530 -1.24 27.43 4.39
C LYS A 530 -2.19 26.24 4.41
N PRO A 531 -3.50 26.43 4.09
CA PRO A 531 -4.42 25.32 3.95
C PRO A 531 -3.93 24.33 2.90
N VAL A 532 -4.19 23.04 3.11
CA VAL A 532 -3.90 21.96 2.17
C VAL A 532 -5.20 21.26 1.81
N ALA A 533 -5.37 20.91 0.54
CA ALA A 533 -6.49 20.15 0.02
C ALA A 533 -6.03 19.00 -0.88
N ALA A 534 -6.79 17.91 -0.85
CA ALA A 534 -6.63 16.77 -1.73
C ALA A 534 -8.00 16.27 -2.20
N ASP A 535 -8.11 16.03 -3.50
CA ASP A 535 -9.30 15.42 -4.10
C ASP A 535 -9.06 13.93 -4.31
N PHE A 536 -10.05 13.11 -3.96
CA PHE A 536 -10.02 11.66 -4.11
C PHE A 536 -11.26 11.17 -4.83
N GLU A 537 -11.08 10.08 -5.56
CA GLU A 537 -12.13 9.23 -6.08
C GLU A 537 -12.02 7.86 -5.40
N ALA A 538 -13.01 7.52 -4.60
CA ALA A 538 -13.13 6.23 -3.95
C ALA A 538 -14.10 5.34 -4.73
N THR A 539 -13.56 4.40 -5.51
CA THR A 539 -14.33 3.50 -6.37
C THR A 539 -14.45 2.13 -5.73
N PHE A 540 -15.65 1.56 -5.71
CA PHE A 540 -15.90 0.22 -5.18
C PHE A 540 -16.92 -0.55 -6.01
N PRO A 541 -16.88 -1.90 -6.01
CA PRO A 541 -17.86 -2.72 -6.70
C PRO A 541 -19.20 -2.70 -5.97
N VAL A 542 -20.28 -2.63 -6.75
CA VAL A 542 -21.65 -2.73 -6.26
C VAL A 542 -22.23 -4.10 -6.60
N TRP A 543 -22.88 -4.72 -5.63
CA TRP A 543 -23.63 -5.97 -5.76
C TRP A 543 -24.88 -5.97 -4.87
N ASP A 544 -25.82 -6.86 -5.17
CA ASP A 544 -26.98 -7.09 -4.32
C ASP A 544 -26.60 -8.01 -3.15
N ARG A 545 -26.92 -7.59 -1.92
CA ARG A 545 -26.55 -8.29 -0.68
C ARG A 545 -27.15 -9.69 -0.60
N GLN A 546 -28.41 -9.86 -1.00
CA GLN A 546 -29.10 -11.16 -0.93
C GLN A 546 -28.52 -12.16 -1.94
N GLU A 547 -28.18 -11.69 -3.14
CA GLU A 547 -27.50 -12.51 -4.15
C GLU A 547 -26.09 -12.90 -3.68
N HIS A 548 -25.34 -11.96 -3.12
CA HIS A 548 -24.01 -12.23 -2.56
C HIS A 548 -24.06 -13.26 -1.42
N GLU A 549 -25.00 -13.13 -0.47
CA GLU A 549 -25.22 -14.13 0.59
C GLU A 549 -25.49 -15.53 0.01
N THR A 550 -26.34 -15.61 -1.01
CA THR A 550 -26.65 -16.87 -1.70
C THR A 550 -25.40 -17.49 -2.33
N ILE A 551 -24.57 -16.66 -2.97
CA ILE A 551 -23.30 -17.07 -3.59
C ILE A 551 -22.31 -17.56 -2.52
N VAL A 552 -22.14 -16.82 -1.41
CA VAL A 552 -21.28 -17.22 -0.29
C VAL A 552 -21.71 -18.58 0.27
N HIS A 553 -23.01 -18.77 0.53
CA HIS A 553 -23.52 -20.07 0.99
C HIS A 553 -23.31 -21.19 -0.03
N LYS A 554 -23.37 -20.90 -1.34
CA LYS A 554 -23.07 -21.88 -2.38
C LYS A 554 -21.58 -22.25 -2.38
N LEU A 555 -20.69 -21.27 -2.40
CA LEU A 555 -19.24 -21.48 -2.39
C LEU A 555 -18.78 -22.19 -1.12
N MET A 556 -19.35 -21.86 0.04
CA MET A 556 -19.06 -22.55 1.30
C MET A 556 -19.43 -24.04 1.23
N ARG A 557 -20.58 -24.37 0.63
CA ARG A 557 -20.99 -25.77 0.40
C ARG A 557 -20.06 -26.53 -0.54
N GLU A 558 -19.56 -25.88 -1.59
CA GLU A 558 -18.57 -26.45 -2.52
C GLU A 558 -17.21 -26.66 -1.84
N ALA A 559 -16.80 -25.73 -0.98
CA ALA A 559 -15.55 -25.74 -0.24
C ALA A 559 -15.54 -26.71 0.96
N ARG A 560 -16.71 -27.04 1.53
CA ARG A 560 -16.87 -27.86 2.75
C ARG A 560 -16.14 -29.20 2.69
N ARG A 561 -16.05 -29.81 1.50
CA ARG A 561 -15.44 -31.13 1.31
C ARG A 561 -13.94 -31.18 1.55
N ILE A 562 -13.25 -30.03 1.72
CA ILE A 562 -11.79 -30.02 1.99
C ILE A 562 -11.49 -30.66 3.35
N GLU A 563 -12.22 -30.27 4.39
CA GLU A 563 -11.96 -30.71 5.78
C GLU A 563 -12.27 -32.21 5.99
N GLU A 564 -13.21 -32.75 5.20
CA GLU A 564 -13.58 -34.17 5.21
C GLU A 564 -12.60 -35.07 4.43
N ALA A 565 -11.63 -34.47 3.72
CA ALA A 565 -10.81 -35.14 2.72
C ALA A 565 -9.34 -35.34 3.13
N LEU A 566 -9.06 -35.53 4.41
CA LEU A 566 -7.73 -35.82 4.96
C LEU A 566 -6.95 -36.82 4.06
N GLY A 567 -5.84 -36.35 3.48
CA GLY A 567 -4.93 -37.16 2.65
C GLY A 567 -5.42 -37.48 1.23
N ARG A 568 -6.46 -36.81 0.72
CA ARG A 568 -7.05 -37.06 -0.62
C ARG A 568 -6.97 -35.87 -1.59
N THR A 569 -6.29 -34.79 -1.23
CA THR A 569 -6.05 -33.66 -2.15
C THR A 569 -5.11 -34.11 -3.26
N MET A 570 -5.46 -33.78 -4.52
CA MET A 570 -4.78 -34.30 -5.70
C MET A 570 -4.40 -33.15 -6.64
N LEU A 571 -3.40 -32.39 -6.24
CA LEU A 571 -2.80 -31.36 -7.09
C LEU A 571 -1.82 -31.98 -8.07
N ARG A 572 -1.89 -31.55 -9.33
CA ARG A 572 -0.90 -31.86 -10.35
C ARG A 572 -0.30 -30.57 -10.89
N VAL A 573 1.02 -30.45 -10.80
CA VAL A 573 1.77 -29.42 -11.53
C VAL A 573 1.98 -29.92 -12.95
N LEU A 574 1.37 -29.26 -13.95
CA LEU A 574 1.44 -29.71 -15.34
C LEU A 574 2.84 -29.49 -15.93
N THR A 575 3.51 -28.41 -15.53
CA THR A 575 4.86 -28.03 -15.93
C THR A 575 5.74 -27.78 -14.70
N PRO A 576 6.41 -28.81 -14.15
CA PRO A 576 7.18 -28.71 -12.90
C PRO A 576 8.56 -28.04 -13.07
N SER A 577 8.76 -27.29 -14.15
CA SER A 577 9.99 -26.58 -14.46
C SER A 577 9.70 -25.24 -15.12
N VAL A 578 10.41 -24.20 -14.68
CA VAL A 578 10.35 -22.85 -15.26
C VAL A 578 11.75 -22.48 -15.75
N ASP A 579 11.89 -22.30 -17.06
CA ASP A 579 13.12 -21.82 -17.66
C ASP A 579 12.96 -20.37 -18.14
N PHE A 580 13.72 -19.47 -17.54
CA PHE A 580 13.77 -18.07 -17.93
C PHE A 580 14.71 -17.83 -19.12
N GLY A 581 15.56 -18.78 -19.49
CA GLY A 581 16.62 -18.55 -20.46
C GLY A 581 17.55 -17.43 -19.98
N LYS A 582 17.83 -16.45 -20.85
CA LYS A 582 18.74 -15.33 -20.51
C LYS A 582 18.03 -14.24 -19.69
N VAL A 583 18.45 -14.06 -18.44
CA VAL A 583 17.92 -13.03 -17.53
C VAL A 583 18.87 -11.84 -17.47
N HIS A 584 18.37 -10.65 -17.78
CA HIS A 584 19.18 -9.43 -17.85
C HIS A 584 18.85 -8.48 -16.68
N TYR A 585 19.83 -7.67 -16.30
CA TYR A 585 19.65 -6.60 -15.30
C TYR A 585 18.50 -5.65 -15.68
N MET A 586 17.68 -5.23 -14.73
CA MET A 586 16.51 -4.34 -14.87
C MET A 586 15.61 -4.66 -16.08
N ARG A 587 15.42 -5.94 -16.40
CA ARG A 587 14.49 -6.41 -17.44
C ARG A 587 13.61 -7.52 -16.87
N LEU A 588 12.30 -7.29 -16.84
CA LEU A 588 11.36 -8.32 -16.42
C LEU A 588 11.38 -9.50 -17.39
N SER A 589 11.40 -10.70 -16.82
CA SER A 589 11.12 -11.95 -17.53
C SER A 589 9.97 -12.67 -16.83
N ILE A 590 8.91 -12.97 -17.56
CA ILE A 590 7.69 -13.57 -17.01
C ILE A 590 7.48 -14.96 -17.61
N ARG A 591 7.13 -15.93 -16.77
CA ARG A 591 6.78 -17.32 -17.15
C ARG A 591 5.59 -17.78 -16.32
N THR A 592 4.83 -18.75 -16.82
CA THR A 592 3.69 -19.30 -16.08
C THR A 592 3.74 -20.82 -16.05
N ILE A 593 3.21 -21.41 -14.98
CA ILE A 593 2.92 -22.84 -14.90
C ILE A 593 1.43 -23.03 -14.63
N LYS A 594 0.94 -24.23 -14.96
CA LYS A 594 -0.45 -24.62 -14.70
C LYS A 594 -0.52 -25.64 -13.58
N LEU A 595 -1.42 -25.39 -12.64
CA LEU A 595 -1.79 -26.27 -11.55
C LEU A 595 -3.18 -26.83 -11.83
N GLN A 596 -3.35 -28.15 -11.76
CA GLN A 596 -4.65 -28.80 -11.98
C GLN A 596 -5.06 -29.58 -10.74
N ASN A 597 -6.28 -29.38 -10.27
CA ASN A 597 -6.88 -30.30 -9.31
C ASN A 597 -7.46 -31.51 -10.05
N THR A 598 -6.85 -32.68 -9.86
CA THR A 598 -7.27 -33.96 -10.46
C THR A 598 -8.11 -34.81 -9.51
N GLY A 599 -8.45 -34.27 -8.34
CA GLY A 599 -9.21 -34.94 -7.30
C GLY A 599 -10.71 -34.65 -7.37
N LYS A 600 -11.47 -35.33 -6.50
CA LYS A 600 -12.93 -35.13 -6.34
C LYS A 600 -13.30 -34.11 -5.27
N VAL A 601 -12.29 -33.53 -4.62
CA VAL A 601 -12.42 -32.56 -3.52
C VAL A 601 -11.61 -31.33 -3.88
N PRO A 602 -11.96 -30.14 -3.38
CA PRO A 602 -11.14 -28.97 -3.62
C PRO A 602 -9.73 -29.15 -3.02
N THR A 603 -8.74 -28.52 -3.62
CA THR A 603 -7.34 -28.57 -3.20
C THR A 603 -6.83 -27.17 -2.91
N VAL A 604 -6.14 -27.02 -1.79
CA VAL A 604 -5.53 -25.76 -1.36
C VAL A 604 -4.01 -25.89 -1.43
N TYR A 605 -3.33 -24.85 -1.87
CA TYR A 605 -1.87 -24.83 -1.98
C TYR A 605 -1.26 -23.55 -1.42
N ARG A 606 0.01 -23.64 -1.04
CA ARG A 606 0.89 -22.51 -0.71
C ARG A 606 2.33 -22.79 -1.08
N PHE A 607 3.10 -21.75 -1.39
CA PHE A 607 4.56 -21.88 -1.47
C PHE A 607 5.18 -21.79 -0.07
N VAL A 608 6.14 -22.68 0.21
CA VAL A 608 6.82 -22.80 1.51
C VAL A 608 8.34 -22.77 1.35
N PRO A 609 9.09 -22.33 2.37
CA PRO A 609 10.54 -22.37 2.32
C PRO A 609 11.08 -23.80 2.48
N VAL A 610 12.34 -24.00 2.07
CA VAL A 610 13.03 -25.30 2.21
C VAL A 610 13.19 -25.69 3.69
N HIS A 611 13.46 -24.72 4.56
CA HIS A 611 13.53 -24.86 6.02
C HIS A 611 13.02 -23.58 6.67
N GLY A 612 12.64 -23.63 7.96
CA GLY A 612 11.85 -22.57 8.62
C GLY A 612 12.41 -21.14 8.57
N GLU A 613 13.73 -20.96 8.47
CA GLU A 613 14.38 -19.64 8.36
C GLU A 613 14.72 -19.21 6.93
N ALA A 614 14.55 -20.09 5.93
CA ALA A 614 14.86 -19.76 4.55
C ALA A 614 13.79 -18.86 3.93
N SER A 615 14.18 -18.09 2.91
CA SER A 615 13.24 -17.44 2.01
C SER A 615 12.50 -18.49 1.16
N ILE A 616 11.24 -18.24 0.83
CA ILE A 616 10.44 -19.12 -0.04
C ILE A 616 11.01 -19.18 -1.47
N HIS A 617 11.55 -18.05 -1.94
CA HIS A 617 12.19 -17.94 -3.24
C HIS A 617 13.38 -16.97 -3.18
N PRO A 618 14.31 -17.03 -4.14
CA PRO A 618 15.40 -16.06 -4.26
C PRO A 618 14.87 -14.62 -4.42
N PRO A 619 15.66 -13.60 -4.03
CA PRO A 619 15.24 -12.20 -4.06
C PRO A 619 15.01 -11.64 -5.48
N TRP A 620 15.59 -12.27 -6.51
CA TRP A 620 15.39 -11.89 -7.92
C TRP A 620 14.14 -12.51 -8.54
N LEU A 621 13.43 -13.39 -7.82
CA LEU A 621 12.23 -14.09 -8.29
C LEU A 621 11.02 -13.59 -7.51
N ARG A 622 9.87 -13.46 -8.17
CA ARG A 622 8.55 -13.22 -7.56
C ARG A 622 7.58 -14.25 -8.10
N ILE A 623 6.68 -14.76 -7.25
CA ILE A 623 5.70 -15.80 -7.60
C ILE A 623 4.31 -15.28 -7.26
N GLU A 624 3.37 -15.39 -8.20
CA GLU A 624 1.99 -14.90 -8.01
C GLU A 624 0.95 -15.80 -8.70
N PRO A 625 -0.09 -16.27 -8.00
CA PRO A 625 -0.33 -16.12 -6.57
C PRO A 625 0.53 -17.10 -5.74
N MET A 626 0.91 -16.68 -4.52
CA MET A 626 1.68 -17.50 -3.56
C MET A 626 0.84 -18.59 -2.87
N THR A 627 -0.48 -18.44 -2.89
CA THR A 627 -1.45 -19.34 -2.27
C THR A 627 -2.69 -19.40 -3.13
N GLY A 628 -3.47 -20.47 -3.02
CA GLY A 628 -4.71 -20.57 -3.79
C GLY A 628 -5.52 -21.81 -3.47
N MET A 629 -6.73 -21.84 -4.02
CA MET A 629 -7.66 -22.95 -3.90
C MET A 629 -8.25 -23.26 -5.28
N LEU A 630 -8.28 -24.55 -5.62
CA LEU A 630 -8.82 -25.07 -6.86
C LEU A 630 -9.94 -26.05 -6.58
N LEU A 631 -11.11 -25.82 -7.16
CA LEU A 631 -12.22 -26.78 -7.17
C LEU A 631 -11.85 -28.03 -7.99
N PRO A 632 -12.61 -29.14 -7.86
CA PRO A 632 -12.41 -30.32 -8.70
C PRO A 632 -12.36 -29.98 -10.19
N ASP A 633 -11.39 -30.56 -10.90
CA ASP A 633 -11.14 -30.37 -12.34
C ASP A 633 -10.72 -28.95 -12.76
N GLU A 634 -10.58 -28.00 -11.83
CA GLU A 634 -10.13 -26.63 -12.11
C GLU A 634 -8.63 -26.57 -12.39
N ILE A 635 -8.25 -25.66 -13.29
CA ILE A 635 -6.86 -25.35 -13.64
C ILE A 635 -6.57 -23.91 -13.22
N GLY A 636 -5.61 -23.73 -12.32
CA GLY A 636 -5.06 -22.44 -11.94
C GLY A 636 -3.73 -22.16 -12.64
N GLU A 637 -3.38 -20.89 -12.78
CA GLU A 637 -2.09 -20.44 -13.30
C GLU A 637 -1.28 -19.78 -12.19
N VAL A 638 0.03 -20.06 -12.17
CA VAL A 638 0.99 -19.37 -11.30
C VAL A 638 2.06 -18.73 -12.16
N THR A 639 2.22 -17.43 -11.98
CA THR A 639 3.18 -16.57 -12.68
C THR A 639 4.46 -16.44 -11.88
N PHE A 640 5.58 -16.60 -12.58
CA PHE A 640 6.94 -16.43 -12.09
C PHE A 640 7.57 -15.25 -12.82
N THR A 641 8.00 -14.25 -12.06
CA THR A 641 8.60 -13.02 -12.58
C THR A 641 10.04 -12.92 -12.08
N ALA A 642 11.00 -13.02 -13.00
CA ALA A 642 12.41 -12.82 -12.70
C ALA A 642 12.82 -11.37 -13.02
N LEU A 643 13.54 -10.75 -12.09
CA LEU A 643 13.96 -9.36 -12.13
C LEU A 643 15.22 -9.18 -11.29
N ILE A 644 16.29 -8.74 -11.94
CA ILE A 644 17.59 -8.50 -11.28
C ILE A 644 17.80 -6.99 -11.19
N ASP A 645 17.87 -6.47 -9.98
CA ASP A 645 17.91 -5.05 -9.66
C ASP A 645 19.20 -4.65 -8.91
N ASN A 646 19.28 -3.41 -8.41
CA ASN A 646 20.45 -2.93 -7.67
C ASN A 646 20.70 -3.66 -6.33
N SER A 647 19.70 -4.39 -5.80
CA SER A 647 19.84 -5.15 -4.55
C SER A 647 20.43 -6.54 -4.79
N THR A 648 20.19 -7.11 -5.97
CA THR A 648 20.54 -8.49 -6.33
C THR A 648 21.73 -8.57 -7.28
N ALA A 649 21.81 -7.66 -8.25
CA ALA A 649 22.86 -7.62 -9.26
C ALA A 649 24.29 -7.60 -8.68
N PRO A 650 24.62 -6.85 -7.60
CA PRO A 650 25.97 -6.84 -7.07
C PRO A 650 26.48 -8.23 -6.64
N LYS A 651 25.59 -9.05 -6.07
CA LYS A 651 25.91 -10.42 -5.64
C LYS A 651 26.01 -11.36 -6.83
N LEU A 652 25.13 -11.22 -7.82
CA LEU A 652 25.15 -12.04 -9.02
C LEU A 652 26.34 -11.71 -9.92
N ASN A 653 26.75 -10.44 -9.98
CA ASN A 653 27.92 -9.98 -10.71
C ASN A 653 29.21 -10.64 -10.23
N THR A 654 29.28 -11.10 -8.97
CA THR A 654 30.45 -11.75 -8.38
C THR A 654 30.26 -13.27 -8.19
N ALA A 655 29.11 -13.81 -8.57
CA ALA A 655 28.78 -15.24 -8.46
C ALA A 655 28.73 -15.91 -9.84
N HIS A 656 28.52 -17.22 -9.88
CA HIS A 656 28.23 -17.94 -11.12
C HIS A 656 26.95 -17.43 -11.77
N ASN A 657 26.91 -17.44 -13.11
CA ASN A 657 25.77 -16.98 -13.91
C ASN A 657 24.57 -17.95 -13.91
N ASP A 658 24.71 -19.16 -13.40
CA ASP A 658 23.66 -20.17 -13.38
C ASP A 658 22.61 -19.85 -12.30
N LEU A 659 21.42 -19.42 -12.72
CA LEU A 659 20.30 -19.13 -11.83
C LEU A 659 19.51 -20.40 -11.60
N ARG A 660 19.93 -21.21 -10.62
CA ARG A 660 19.20 -22.40 -10.19
C ARG A 660 18.55 -22.22 -8.84
N SER A 661 17.28 -22.55 -8.78
CA SER A 661 16.53 -22.61 -7.52
C SER A 661 15.47 -23.70 -7.60
N THR A 662 15.07 -24.22 -6.44
CA THR A 662 13.88 -25.07 -6.34
C THR A 662 12.91 -24.37 -5.41
N VAL A 663 11.69 -24.16 -5.88
CA VAL A 663 10.61 -23.62 -5.07
C VAL A 663 9.64 -24.75 -4.73
N ILE A 664 9.15 -24.74 -3.50
CA ILE A 664 8.30 -25.83 -2.99
C ILE A 664 6.86 -25.33 -2.92
N LEU A 665 5.99 -26.01 -3.66
CA LEU A 665 4.55 -25.83 -3.60
C LEU A 665 3.98 -26.94 -2.71
N HIS A 666 3.53 -26.57 -1.52
CA HIS A 666 2.89 -27.46 -0.58
C HIS A 666 1.39 -27.54 -0.87
N SER A 667 0.87 -28.75 -1.15
CA SER A 667 -0.57 -29.01 -1.14
C SER A 667 -1.00 -29.29 0.31
N LEU A 668 -1.83 -28.43 0.90
CA LEU A 668 -2.26 -28.57 2.28
C LEU A 668 -3.01 -29.89 2.47
N LEU A 669 -2.73 -30.58 3.58
CA LEU A 669 -3.21 -31.95 3.88
C LEU A 669 -2.78 -33.00 2.82
N GLY A 670 -1.82 -32.66 1.98
CA GLY A 670 -1.33 -33.43 0.85
C GLY A 670 0.19 -33.54 0.84
N LYS A 671 0.80 -33.44 -0.34
CA LYS A 671 2.24 -33.60 -0.56
C LYS A 671 2.88 -32.32 -1.08
N ASP A 672 4.20 -32.26 -0.94
CA ASP A 672 5.04 -31.24 -1.54
C ASP A 672 5.30 -31.51 -3.03
N HIS A 673 5.33 -30.42 -3.80
CA HIS A 673 5.69 -30.41 -5.21
C HIS A 673 6.92 -29.52 -5.40
N PHE A 674 7.97 -30.08 -5.98
CA PHE A 674 9.22 -29.37 -6.24
C PHE A 674 9.20 -28.83 -7.66
N ILE A 675 9.25 -27.51 -7.82
CA ILE A 675 9.31 -26.83 -9.10
C ILE A 675 10.73 -26.33 -9.31
N THR A 676 11.36 -26.78 -10.38
CA THR A 676 12.73 -26.38 -10.71
C THR A 676 12.71 -25.07 -11.46
N ILE A 677 13.47 -24.08 -11.00
CA ILE A 677 13.67 -22.80 -11.66
C ILE A 677 15.07 -22.78 -12.24
N SER A 678 15.18 -22.49 -13.54
CA SER A 678 16.44 -22.33 -14.26
C SER A 678 16.49 -20.99 -15.01
N GLY A 679 17.70 -20.51 -15.23
CA GLY A 679 18.00 -19.38 -16.08
C GLY A 679 19.49 -19.11 -16.10
N GLU A 680 19.91 -18.24 -17.02
CA GLU A 680 21.29 -17.81 -17.17
C GLU A 680 21.36 -16.30 -16.98
N TYR A 681 21.98 -15.87 -15.88
CA TYR A 681 22.23 -14.48 -15.61
C TYR A 681 23.22 -13.91 -16.63
N GLN A 682 22.79 -12.85 -17.29
CA GLN A 682 23.61 -12.08 -18.18
C GLN A 682 24.30 -10.98 -17.35
N TYR A 683 25.60 -11.18 -17.01
CA TYR A 683 26.44 -10.24 -16.26
C TYR A 683 26.33 -8.79 -16.74
N THR A 684 26.34 -7.82 -15.85
CA THR A 684 26.27 -6.41 -16.25
C THR A 684 27.41 -5.58 -15.66
N CYS A 685 27.82 -4.54 -16.38
CA CYS A 685 28.76 -3.54 -15.89
C CYS A 685 28.12 -2.55 -14.91
N PHE A 686 26.80 -2.59 -14.75
CA PHE A 686 26.05 -1.85 -13.73
C PHE A 686 26.12 -2.57 -12.38
N ALA A 687 25.68 -1.91 -11.30
CA ALA A 687 25.54 -2.53 -9.99
C ALA A 687 26.84 -3.20 -9.48
N THR A 688 27.96 -2.50 -9.64
CA THR A 688 29.31 -2.99 -9.34
C THR A 688 30.19 -1.88 -8.78
N THR A 689 31.46 -2.18 -8.49
CA THR A 689 32.45 -1.18 -8.03
C THR A 689 33.30 -0.66 -9.19
N LEU A 690 33.77 0.58 -9.06
CA LEU A 690 34.76 1.16 -9.98
C LEU A 690 36.03 0.30 -10.04
N THR A 691 36.49 -0.23 -8.90
CA THR A 691 37.67 -1.09 -8.81
C THR A 691 37.52 -2.40 -9.60
N ARG A 692 36.32 -2.98 -9.65
CA ARG A 692 36.06 -4.18 -10.46
C ARG A 692 36.10 -3.84 -11.95
N LEU A 693 35.46 -2.74 -12.34
CA LEU A 693 35.40 -2.29 -13.74
C LEU A 693 36.79 -1.98 -14.31
N THR A 694 37.66 -1.30 -13.56
CA THR A 694 39.02 -0.97 -14.00
C THR A 694 39.94 -2.18 -14.12
N ARG A 695 39.51 -3.36 -13.67
CA ARG A 695 40.27 -4.60 -13.75
C ARG A 695 39.73 -5.59 -14.78
N LEU A 696 38.64 -5.26 -15.47
CA LEU A 696 38.11 -6.08 -16.56
C LEU A 696 39.09 -6.11 -17.75
N LYS A 697 39.38 -7.31 -18.25
CA LYS A 697 40.22 -7.51 -19.46
C LYS A 697 39.54 -6.98 -20.72
N GLY A 698 38.21 -7.08 -20.78
CA GLY A 698 37.36 -6.66 -21.89
C GLY A 698 35.92 -6.42 -21.41
N PRO A 699 34.92 -6.44 -22.30
CA PRO A 699 33.51 -6.31 -21.94
C PRO A 699 33.09 -7.37 -20.91
N VAL A 700 32.18 -7.00 -20.00
CA VAL A 700 31.77 -7.87 -18.89
C VAL A 700 31.11 -9.17 -19.37
N ARG A 701 30.44 -9.17 -20.52
CA ARG A 701 29.82 -10.37 -21.11
C ARG A 701 30.85 -11.42 -21.56
N ASN A 702 32.11 -11.04 -21.71
CA ASN A 702 33.18 -11.95 -22.16
C ASN A 702 33.89 -12.65 -20.99
N ILE A 703 33.53 -12.38 -19.73
CA ILE A 703 34.15 -13.04 -18.59
C ILE A 703 33.62 -14.49 -18.48
N GLU A 704 34.53 -15.46 -18.42
CA GLU A 704 34.15 -16.86 -18.23
C GLU A 704 33.93 -17.22 -16.75
N THR A 705 34.67 -16.55 -15.86
CA THR A 705 34.58 -16.76 -14.42
C THR A 705 34.54 -15.42 -13.67
N PRO A 706 33.91 -15.38 -12.48
CA PRO A 706 33.82 -14.15 -11.69
C PRO A 706 35.17 -13.56 -11.27
N ASP A 707 36.27 -14.30 -11.39
CA ASP A 707 37.64 -13.92 -11.03
C ASP A 707 38.52 -13.54 -12.24
N ASP A 708 37.96 -13.48 -13.44
CA ASP A 708 38.70 -13.18 -14.68
C ASP A 708 39.08 -11.68 -14.78
N PHE A 709 40.01 -11.27 -13.91
CA PHE A 709 40.48 -9.90 -13.77
C PHE A 709 41.96 -9.74 -14.02
N LEU A 710 42.32 -8.51 -14.40
CA LEU A 710 43.69 -8.03 -14.35
C LEU A 710 44.15 -7.92 -12.88
N PRO A 711 45.44 -8.18 -12.60
CA PRO A 711 46.05 -7.84 -11.32
C PRO A 711 45.90 -6.34 -11.02
N ASN A 712 45.90 -5.97 -9.74
CA ASN A 712 45.79 -4.55 -9.34
C ASN A 712 46.88 -3.66 -9.97
N SER A 713 48.06 -4.22 -10.24
CA SER A 713 49.17 -3.50 -10.90
C SER A 713 48.91 -3.16 -12.38
N HIS A 714 47.89 -3.78 -12.99
CA HIS A 714 47.54 -3.62 -14.41
C HIS A 714 46.13 -3.05 -14.58
N SER A 715 45.52 -2.48 -13.53
CA SER A 715 44.22 -1.81 -13.64
C SER A 715 44.30 -0.61 -14.58
N ILE A 716 43.31 -0.43 -15.44
CA ILE A 716 43.20 0.76 -16.27
C ILE A 716 42.78 1.98 -15.43
N ASN A 717 43.08 3.18 -15.91
CA ASN A 717 42.86 4.41 -15.15
C ASN A 717 41.37 4.72 -14.92
N ALA A 718 40.51 4.49 -15.92
CA ALA A 718 39.07 4.72 -15.84
C ALA A 718 38.28 3.56 -16.47
N PRO A 719 37.07 3.24 -15.97
CA PRO A 719 36.18 2.25 -16.59
C PRO A 719 35.92 2.53 -18.07
N ARG A 720 36.00 1.50 -18.91
CA ARG A 720 35.80 1.62 -20.37
C ARG A 720 34.39 2.09 -20.68
N GLU A 721 33.41 1.67 -19.88
CA GLU A 721 31.99 1.92 -20.06
C GLU A 721 31.66 3.41 -19.90
N VAL A 722 32.19 4.03 -18.85
CA VAL A 722 32.07 5.48 -18.62
C VAL A 722 32.72 6.24 -19.79
N MET A 723 33.93 5.85 -20.19
CA MET A 723 34.63 6.50 -21.29
C MET A 723 33.91 6.33 -22.63
N ARG A 724 33.31 5.17 -22.91
CA ARG A 724 32.52 4.93 -24.13
C ARG A 724 31.31 5.84 -24.21
N LEU A 725 30.56 5.98 -23.11
CA LEU A 725 29.43 6.91 -23.05
C LEU A 725 29.87 8.37 -23.21
N VAL A 726 30.89 8.79 -22.46
CA VAL A 726 31.41 10.17 -22.51
C VAL A 726 31.96 10.51 -23.89
N ASN A 727 32.77 9.63 -24.50
CA ASN A 727 33.34 9.86 -25.82
C ASN A 727 32.25 9.94 -26.91
N TRP A 728 31.24 9.07 -26.84
CA TRP A 728 30.10 9.14 -27.75
C TRP A 728 29.37 10.48 -27.61
N MET A 729 29.10 10.91 -26.38
CA MET A 729 28.42 12.18 -26.15
C MET A 729 29.27 13.41 -26.49
N MET A 730 30.58 13.37 -26.28
CA MET A 730 31.52 14.42 -26.69
C MET A 730 31.49 14.67 -28.20
N ALA A 731 31.21 13.63 -29.01
CA ALA A 731 31.19 13.74 -30.46
C ALA A 731 29.94 14.44 -31.03
N GLY A 732 28.85 14.61 -30.27
CA GLY A 732 27.63 15.22 -30.82
C GLY A 732 26.52 15.67 -29.87
N SER A 733 26.61 15.39 -28.56
CA SER A 733 25.55 15.73 -27.59
C SER A 733 25.61 17.16 -27.04
N ALA A 734 26.68 17.93 -27.31
CA ALA A 734 26.83 19.29 -26.78
C ALA A 734 25.67 20.23 -27.17
N ARG A 735 25.06 19.99 -28.35
CA ARG A 735 23.91 20.75 -28.86
C ARG A 735 22.60 20.53 -28.09
N VAL A 736 22.51 19.46 -27.29
CA VAL A 736 21.26 19.06 -26.63
C VAL A 736 21.18 19.73 -25.26
N GLU A 737 20.42 20.84 -25.18
CA GLU A 737 20.30 21.63 -23.93
C GLU A 737 19.71 20.84 -22.76
N LYS A 738 18.76 19.93 -23.05
CA LYS A 738 18.07 19.12 -22.03
C LYS A 738 18.84 17.85 -21.62
N LEU A 739 20.07 17.64 -22.09
CA LEU A 739 20.87 16.48 -21.73
C LEU A 739 21.03 16.42 -20.19
N PHE A 740 20.72 15.25 -19.59
CA PHE A 740 20.64 15.01 -18.14
C PHE A 740 19.46 15.66 -17.39
N LEU A 741 18.72 16.55 -18.04
CA LEU A 741 17.63 17.33 -17.43
C LEU A 741 16.24 16.84 -17.87
N ALA A 742 16.17 15.94 -18.85
CA ALA A 742 14.94 15.33 -19.34
C ALA A 742 14.99 13.79 -19.23
N PRO A 743 13.83 13.13 -19.07
CA PRO A 743 13.75 11.67 -19.10
C PRO A 743 14.10 11.13 -20.49
N ALA A 744 14.40 9.83 -20.55
CA ALA A 744 14.69 9.12 -21.79
C ALA A 744 13.74 7.94 -21.99
N ASP A 745 13.60 7.51 -23.24
CA ASP A 745 12.89 6.29 -23.61
C ASP A 745 13.70 5.05 -23.16
N ASP A 746 13.03 4.15 -22.42
CA ASP A 746 13.67 2.94 -21.89
C ASP A 746 14.15 1.98 -23.00
N VAL A 747 13.56 2.02 -24.21
CA VAL A 747 14.00 1.20 -25.35
C VAL A 747 15.44 1.52 -25.76
N TYR A 748 15.78 2.81 -25.85
CA TYR A 748 17.14 3.25 -26.15
C TYR A 748 18.10 2.92 -25.00
N PHE A 749 17.68 3.16 -23.75
CA PHE A 749 18.46 2.83 -22.56
C PHE A 749 18.87 1.34 -22.52
N HIS A 750 17.91 0.44 -22.74
CA HIS A 750 18.19 -0.99 -22.72
C HIS A 750 19.19 -1.41 -23.80
N THR A 751 19.08 -0.82 -25.00
CA THR A 751 19.99 -1.09 -26.11
C THR A 751 21.41 -0.58 -25.81
N ILE A 752 21.54 0.66 -25.36
CA ILE A 752 22.84 1.27 -25.02
C ILE A 752 23.53 0.46 -23.91
N ARG A 753 22.78 0.06 -22.87
CA ARG A 753 23.32 -0.80 -21.81
C ARG A 753 23.81 -2.14 -22.35
N GLU A 754 23.05 -2.79 -23.22
CA GLU A 754 23.48 -4.09 -23.78
C GLU A 754 24.79 -3.94 -24.57
N CYS A 755 24.97 -2.84 -25.32
CA CYS A 755 26.24 -2.51 -25.98
C CYS A 755 27.38 -2.29 -24.98
N LEU A 756 27.12 -1.72 -23.80
CA LEU A 756 28.13 -1.58 -22.74
C LEU A 756 28.55 -2.95 -22.19
N ASP A 757 27.58 -3.83 -21.92
CA ASP A 757 27.84 -5.15 -21.36
C ASP A 757 28.60 -6.06 -22.36
N THR A 758 28.21 -6.03 -23.63
CA THR A 758 28.76 -6.89 -24.70
C THR A 758 30.04 -6.34 -25.34
N GLY A 759 30.22 -5.01 -25.32
CA GLY A 759 31.29 -4.35 -26.06
C GLY A 759 30.97 -4.07 -27.52
N GLU A 760 29.78 -4.43 -28.01
CA GLU A 760 29.35 -4.14 -29.37
C GLU A 760 29.25 -2.63 -29.62
N GLU A 761 29.46 -2.20 -30.87
CA GLU A 761 29.31 -0.81 -31.27
C GLU A 761 27.89 -0.30 -31.03
N PHE A 762 27.77 0.96 -30.63
CA PHE A 762 26.45 1.56 -30.45
C PHE A 762 25.76 1.66 -31.82
N PRO A 763 24.49 1.21 -31.95
CA PRO A 763 23.78 1.23 -33.23
C PRO A 763 23.34 2.66 -33.63
N TYR A 764 23.66 3.66 -32.80
CA TYR A 764 23.29 5.05 -33.00
C TYR A 764 24.54 5.89 -33.25
N PRO A 765 24.61 6.62 -34.38
CA PRO A 765 25.76 7.45 -34.67
C PRO A 765 25.72 8.75 -33.82
N PRO A 766 26.88 9.30 -33.40
CA PRO A 766 26.92 10.52 -32.57
C PRO A 766 26.32 11.76 -33.23
N ASN A 767 26.21 11.79 -34.56
CA ASN A 767 25.57 12.87 -35.32
C ASN A 767 24.08 12.65 -35.57
N SER A 768 23.45 11.72 -34.84
CA SER A 768 22.00 11.50 -34.89
C SER A 768 21.24 12.83 -34.70
N GLU A 769 20.24 13.08 -35.54
CA GLU A 769 19.34 14.22 -35.38
C GLU A 769 18.27 13.96 -34.29
N ASP A 770 18.05 12.69 -33.91
CA ASP A 770 17.08 12.34 -32.87
C ASP A 770 17.64 12.60 -31.47
N ASP A 771 17.22 13.73 -30.87
CA ASP A 771 17.59 14.12 -29.51
C ASP A 771 17.25 13.06 -28.45
N ARG A 772 16.23 12.21 -28.68
CA ARG A 772 15.86 11.14 -27.72
C ARG A 772 16.98 10.15 -27.49
N VAL A 773 17.80 9.89 -28.52
CA VAL A 773 18.98 9.04 -28.40
C VAL A 773 20.01 9.69 -27.47
N HIS A 774 20.31 10.97 -27.67
CA HIS A 774 21.25 11.70 -26.83
C HIS A 774 20.79 11.75 -25.37
N LEU A 775 19.50 12.00 -25.14
CA LEU A 775 18.91 11.94 -23.80
C LEU A 775 19.09 10.55 -23.18
N ALA A 776 18.89 9.47 -23.94
CA ALA A 776 19.11 8.11 -23.48
C ALA A 776 20.56 7.82 -23.09
N PHE A 777 21.56 8.32 -23.84
CA PHE A 777 22.97 8.22 -23.42
C PHE A 777 23.23 8.95 -22.09
N GLY A 778 22.67 10.16 -21.93
CA GLY A 778 22.78 10.92 -20.68
C GLY A 778 22.14 10.19 -19.50
N VAL A 779 20.92 9.71 -19.66
CA VAL A 779 20.21 8.92 -18.64
C VAL A 779 20.94 7.60 -18.34
N THR A 780 21.53 6.96 -19.35
CA THR A 780 22.34 5.73 -19.17
C THR A 780 23.55 6.01 -18.29
N LEU A 781 24.28 7.11 -18.52
CA LEU A 781 25.41 7.50 -17.67
C LEU A 781 24.97 7.77 -16.23
N LEU A 782 23.88 8.54 -16.02
CA LEU A 782 23.37 8.80 -14.67
C LEU A 782 22.95 7.52 -13.95
N ARG A 783 22.17 6.66 -14.61
CA ARG A 783 21.75 5.35 -14.07
C ARG A 783 22.94 4.42 -13.81
N PHE A 784 24.00 4.51 -14.62
CA PHE A 784 25.22 3.73 -14.41
C PHE A 784 25.91 4.17 -13.12
N LEU A 785 26.16 5.46 -12.95
CA LEU A 785 26.80 6.02 -11.78
C LEU A 785 25.98 5.78 -10.51
N ASP A 786 24.66 5.94 -10.60
CA ASP A 786 23.76 5.66 -9.47
C ASP A 786 23.63 4.16 -9.19
N SER A 787 23.88 3.27 -10.16
CA SER A 787 23.91 1.84 -9.88
C SER A 787 25.16 1.39 -9.12
N LEU A 788 26.24 2.15 -9.11
CA LEU A 788 27.50 1.74 -8.48
C LEU A 788 27.26 1.36 -7.01
N THR A 789 27.85 0.26 -6.55
CA THR A 789 27.66 -0.20 -5.17
C THR A 789 28.26 0.77 -4.15
N THR A 790 29.29 1.50 -4.55
CA THR A 790 29.91 2.60 -3.82
C THR A 790 29.89 3.85 -4.70
N PRO A 791 29.46 5.02 -4.20
CA PRO A 791 29.45 6.24 -5.00
C PRO A 791 30.85 6.64 -5.46
N VAL A 792 30.92 7.46 -6.51
CA VAL A 792 32.19 7.91 -7.10
C VAL A 792 33.03 8.64 -6.06
N VAL A 793 32.41 9.56 -5.31
CA VAL A 793 33.04 10.22 -4.16
C VAL A 793 32.90 9.28 -2.95
N PRO A 794 34.00 8.90 -2.29
CA PRO A 794 33.92 8.03 -1.12
C PRO A 794 33.11 8.67 0.03
N PRO A 795 32.15 7.95 0.65
CA PRO A 795 31.31 8.52 1.72
C PRO A 795 32.09 9.09 2.91
N LEU A 796 33.22 8.46 3.26
CA LEU A 796 34.11 8.91 4.34
C LEU A 796 34.74 10.29 4.11
N LEU A 797 34.72 10.80 2.86
CA LEU A 797 35.29 12.09 2.49
C LEU A 797 34.23 13.19 2.34
N PHE A 798 32.94 12.88 2.46
CA PHE A 798 31.87 13.86 2.23
C PHE A 798 32.00 15.13 3.06
N SER A 799 32.25 15.02 4.37
CA SER A 799 32.43 16.18 5.24
C SER A 799 33.63 17.04 4.83
N ARG A 800 34.69 16.42 4.29
CA ARG A 800 35.87 17.12 3.78
C ARG A 800 35.59 17.80 2.45
N CYS A 801 34.79 17.20 1.58
CA CYS A 801 34.36 17.79 0.30
C CYS A 801 33.55 19.08 0.48
N LEU A 802 32.99 19.33 1.67
CA LEU A 802 32.26 20.57 1.97
C LEU A 802 33.13 21.72 2.47
N GLN A 803 34.40 21.47 2.78
CA GLN A 803 35.30 22.47 3.37
C GLN A 803 36.00 23.40 2.36
N PRO A 804 36.35 22.95 1.12
CA PRO A 804 36.99 23.82 0.16
C PRO A 804 36.21 25.11 -0.07
N THR A 805 36.94 26.22 -0.08
CA THR A 805 36.42 27.56 -0.37
C THR A 805 36.77 28.00 -1.78
N SER A 806 37.75 27.35 -2.39
CA SER A 806 38.24 27.64 -3.74
C SER A 806 38.36 26.38 -4.60
N ARG A 807 38.48 26.59 -5.92
CA ARG A 807 38.73 25.52 -6.88
C ARG A 807 40.04 24.80 -6.58
N ASP A 808 41.11 25.51 -6.29
CA ASP A 808 42.43 24.90 -6.04
C ASP A 808 42.40 23.95 -4.84
N GLU A 809 41.77 24.37 -3.73
CA GLU A 809 41.56 23.51 -2.55
C GLU A 809 40.72 22.26 -2.87
N ALA A 810 39.71 22.38 -3.73
CA ALA A 810 38.90 21.24 -4.16
C ALA A 810 39.70 20.24 -5.01
N PHE A 811 40.62 20.72 -5.85
CA PHE A 811 41.53 19.87 -6.62
C PHE A 811 42.59 19.20 -5.72
N GLU A 812 43.18 19.92 -4.75
CA GLU A 812 44.11 19.34 -3.77
C GLU A 812 43.46 18.20 -2.96
N LEU A 813 42.16 18.30 -2.67
CA LEU A 813 41.44 17.25 -1.95
C LEU A 813 41.40 15.91 -2.72
N LEU A 814 41.49 15.93 -4.05
CA LEU A 814 41.48 14.73 -4.88
C LEU A 814 42.69 13.81 -4.63
N ASP A 815 43.79 14.33 -4.07
CA ASP A 815 44.95 13.51 -3.67
C ASP A 815 44.59 12.46 -2.60
N SER A 816 43.49 12.68 -1.87
CA SER A 816 42.97 11.75 -0.87
C SER A 816 42.00 10.71 -1.42
N PHE A 817 41.66 10.76 -2.72
CA PHE A 817 40.69 9.88 -3.34
C PHE A 817 41.36 8.66 -3.98
N PRO A 818 40.65 7.53 -4.13
CA PRO A 818 41.12 6.42 -4.95
C PRO A 818 41.37 6.88 -6.40
N PRO A 819 42.44 6.42 -7.09
CA PRO A 819 42.74 6.85 -8.45
C PRO A 819 41.59 6.63 -9.45
N SER A 820 40.87 5.51 -9.34
CA SER A 820 39.70 5.23 -10.18
C SER A 820 38.57 6.24 -9.96
N SER A 821 38.35 6.70 -8.72
CA SER A 821 37.36 7.72 -8.40
C SER A 821 37.76 9.07 -8.97
N VAL A 822 39.03 9.47 -8.84
CA VAL A 822 39.56 10.72 -9.42
C VAL A 822 39.36 10.72 -10.93
N ASN A 823 39.78 9.67 -11.62
CA ASN A 823 39.71 9.60 -13.07
C ASN A 823 38.26 9.66 -13.58
N VAL A 824 37.33 8.96 -12.90
CA VAL A 824 35.91 9.01 -13.24
C VAL A 824 35.32 10.39 -12.97
N LEU A 825 35.57 10.96 -11.80
CA LEU A 825 35.08 12.28 -11.42
C LEU A 825 35.56 13.33 -12.42
N ILE A 826 36.87 13.39 -12.71
CA ILE A 826 37.45 14.33 -13.67
C ILE A 826 36.92 14.11 -15.08
N SER A 827 36.77 12.87 -15.54
CA SER A 827 36.24 12.61 -16.89
C SER A 827 34.80 13.12 -17.04
N ILE A 828 33.97 12.88 -16.02
CA ILE A 828 32.58 13.35 -16.00
C ILE A 828 32.54 14.87 -15.89
N THR A 829 33.25 15.47 -14.94
CA THR A 829 33.19 16.93 -14.72
C THR A 829 33.82 17.70 -15.87
N ALA A 830 34.87 17.19 -16.51
CA ALA A 830 35.41 17.76 -17.74
C ALA A 830 34.40 17.72 -18.90
N PHE A 831 33.66 16.62 -19.04
CA PHE A 831 32.57 16.52 -20.01
C PHE A 831 31.43 17.51 -19.69
N LEU A 832 31.01 17.59 -18.42
CA LEU A 832 30.00 18.54 -17.98
C LEU A 832 30.44 19.99 -18.23
N HIS A 833 31.69 20.33 -17.93
CA HIS A 833 32.28 21.63 -18.26
C HIS A 833 32.19 21.93 -19.76
N TYR A 834 32.57 20.96 -20.61
CA TYR A 834 32.51 21.09 -22.06
C TYR A 834 31.09 21.39 -22.56
N ILE A 835 30.07 20.65 -22.11
CA ILE A 835 28.68 20.90 -22.55
C ILE A 835 28.11 22.19 -21.95
N CYS A 836 28.54 22.59 -20.75
CA CYS A 836 28.18 23.89 -20.19
C CYS A 836 28.73 25.03 -21.05
N ARG A 837 29.98 24.92 -21.52
CA ARG A 837 30.60 25.95 -22.38
C ARG A 837 29.94 26.06 -23.75
N ALA A 838 29.29 24.98 -24.22
CA ALA A 838 28.53 24.98 -25.47
C ALA A 838 27.11 25.56 -25.32
N SER A 839 26.63 25.76 -24.09
CA SER A 839 25.29 26.30 -23.81
C SER A 839 25.20 27.81 -24.08
N SER A 840 23.99 28.28 -24.40
CA SER A 840 23.69 29.72 -24.43
C SER A 840 23.80 30.38 -23.05
N ASP A 841 23.58 29.61 -21.97
CA ASP A 841 23.75 30.04 -20.58
C ASP A 841 24.58 29.00 -19.82
N PRO A 842 25.93 29.11 -19.86
CA PRO A 842 26.83 28.15 -19.24
C PRO A 842 26.65 28.05 -17.71
N ARG A 843 26.36 29.17 -17.04
CA ARG A 843 26.32 29.22 -15.58
C ARG A 843 25.06 28.58 -15.04
N THR A 844 23.89 28.95 -15.58
CA THR A 844 22.61 28.34 -15.18
C THR A 844 22.62 26.85 -15.50
N ARG A 845 23.15 26.45 -16.66
CA ARG A 845 23.30 25.03 -17.01
C ARG A 845 24.22 24.28 -16.05
N ALA A 846 25.36 24.85 -15.66
CA ALA A 846 26.24 24.25 -14.67
C ALA A 846 25.54 24.05 -13.32
N ASN A 847 24.81 25.05 -12.83
CA ASN A 847 24.07 24.95 -11.57
C ASN A 847 23.01 23.84 -11.61
N ARG A 848 22.22 23.75 -12.69
CA ARG A 848 21.24 22.67 -12.87
C ARG A 848 21.89 21.29 -12.95
N LEU A 849 22.97 21.14 -13.70
CA LEU A 849 23.69 19.88 -13.82
C LEU A 849 24.34 19.46 -12.49
N ALA A 850 24.93 20.39 -11.74
CA ALA A 850 25.47 20.10 -10.42
C ALA A 850 24.39 19.60 -9.45
N SER A 851 23.19 20.19 -9.49
CA SER A 851 22.04 19.72 -8.70
C SER A 851 21.62 18.28 -9.03
N VAL A 852 21.76 17.84 -10.29
CA VAL A 852 21.46 16.47 -10.72
C VAL A 852 22.60 15.49 -10.37
N PHE A 853 23.85 15.89 -10.57
CA PHE A 853 25.01 15.00 -10.38
C PHE A 853 25.45 14.88 -8.93
N ALA A 854 25.30 15.91 -8.09
CA ALA A 854 25.75 15.86 -6.71
C ALA A 854 25.10 14.71 -5.89
N PRO A 855 23.78 14.46 -5.96
CA PRO A 855 23.16 13.32 -5.27
C PRO A 855 23.63 11.95 -5.77
N VAL A 856 24.03 11.85 -7.04
CA VAL A 856 24.51 10.60 -7.67
C VAL A 856 25.97 10.34 -7.32
N LEU A 857 26.82 11.37 -7.42
CA LEU A 857 28.26 11.28 -7.16
C LEU A 857 28.57 11.20 -5.66
N MET A 858 27.73 11.81 -4.81
CA MET A 858 27.87 11.89 -3.35
C MET A 858 26.62 11.33 -2.64
N ARG A 859 26.20 10.13 -3.07
CA ARG A 859 25.04 9.44 -2.49
C ARG A 859 25.30 9.03 -1.05
N GLU A 860 24.40 9.42 -0.14
CA GLU A 860 24.45 8.99 1.26
C GLU A 860 23.96 7.55 1.40
N GLU A 861 24.84 6.66 1.87
CA GLU A 861 24.44 5.34 2.31
C GLU A 861 23.74 5.48 3.68
N ARG A 862 22.45 5.15 3.71
CA ARG A 862 21.48 5.41 4.81
C ARG A 862 21.88 4.88 6.21
N ILE A 863 23.01 4.20 6.34
CA ILE A 863 23.43 3.50 7.57
C ILE A 863 24.60 4.24 8.28
N LEU A 864 25.27 5.21 7.63
CA LEU A 864 26.57 5.71 8.11
C LEU A 864 26.63 7.16 8.59
N THR A 865 25.58 7.98 8.45
CA THR A 865 25.64 9.39 8.83
C THR A 865 24.46 9.80 9.71
N GLU A 866 24.74 10.14 10.97
CA GLU A 866 23.74 10.66 11.93
C GLU A 866 23.23 12.05 11.57
N GLN A 867 23.97 12.80 10.73
CA GLN A 867 23.55 14.11 10.23
C GLN A 867 23.66 14.16 8.70
N PRO A 868 22.63 14.66 8.00
CA PRO A 868 22.65 14.83 6.56
C PRO A 868 23.67 15.89 6.14
N VAL A 869 24.43 15.60 5.09
CA VAL A 869 25.48 16.48 4.57
C VAL A 869 24.84 17.57 3.70
N SER A 870 25.31 18.82 3.83
CA SER A 870 24.71 19.97 3.12
C SER A 870 24.59 19.73 1.62
N LEU A 871 23.35 19.82 1.10
CA LEU A 871 23.08 19.61 -0.32
C LEU A 871 23.65 20.74 -1.18
N VAL A 872 23.53 21.97 -0.67
CA VAL A 872 24.11 23.16 -1.32
C VAL A 872 25.63 23.03 -1.34
N GLY A 873 26.23 22.56 -0.25
CA GLY A 873 27.66 22.26 -0.19
C GLY A 873 28.09 21.17 -1.18
N LYS A 874 27.34 20.07 -1.31
CA LYS A 874 27.63 19.02 -2.32
C LYS A 874 27.55 19.56 -3.74
N ARG A 875 26.52 20.36 -4.04
CA ARG A 875 26.38 21.05 -5.34
C ARG A 875 27.60 21.95 -5.58
N GLN A 876 27.99 22.74 -4.59
CA GLN A 876 29.14 23.63 -4.67
C GLN A 876 30.44 22.86 -4.94
N PHE A 877 30.62 21.71 -4.28
CA PHE A 877 31.77 20.85 -4.53
C PHE A 877 31.86 20.41 -6.00
N VAL A 878 30.74 20.00 -6.61
CA VAL A 878 30.70 19.66 -8.04
C VAL A 878 30.97 20.88 -8.92
N LEU A 879 30.44 22.06 -8.55
CA LEU A 879 30.63 23.31 -9.28
C LEU A 879 32.09 23.72 -9.43
N TYR A 880 32.95 23.46 -8.43
CA TYR A 880 34.39 23.74 -8.54
C TYR A 880 35.07 23.07 -9.75
N PHE A 881 34.50 21.98 -10.27
CA PHE A 881 35.06 21.24 -11.39
C PHE A 881 34.39 21.55 -12.73
N ILE A 882 33.14 22.05 -12.73
CA ILE A 882 32.36 22.23 -13.96
C ILE A 882 32.18 23.70 -14.38
N GLU A 883 32.30 24.66 -13.47
CA GLU A 883 32.37 26.09 -13.80
C GLU A 883 33.79 26.49 -14.22
#